data_AF-A0A542CTU8-F1
#
_entry.id   AF-A0A542CTU8-F1
#
_cell.length_a   1.000
_cell.length_b   1.000
_cell.length_c   1.000
_cell.angle_alpha   90.00
_cell.angle_beta   90.00
_cell.angle_gamma   90.00
#
_symmetry.space_group_name_H-M   'P 1'
#
loop_
_entity.id
_entity.type
_entity.pdbx_description
1 polymer ?
#
loop_
_entity_poly.entity_id
_entity_poly.type
_entity_poly.pdbx_seq_one_letter_code
_entity_poly.pdbx_strand_id
1 'polypeptide(L)'
;MVLGKFVKNSRSVALGAVALVLLLPVAPVAADPLAAPLGPPPAESAPAASSSGEGPATYLPAAPSARSTADDGLVTSSSTTPVAPGLRLTEFDRFDPRGWVRGDTVAVDLDSGSLRPSYLSPGTVSARTPLSEQAASAGAVAGVNGDFFDISATGAPLGVGIDDGELRTAPASGHNLTATVTEEGKARLAEVFLRASLTLPGGERVAVTNLNGAKVAADGIGLYTPLWGKASRRTAVAGAERVLEVELRDGVVTRVRGGPAEGPVPAGSMVLLARDAGVDALAGLRAGDRLEVRYAPRSDAGEIAVAVGGNRVLVADGEIQPVDAVAAHPRTAVGFSADGGRMWLVTIDGRQADSRGMTELELARHMKSLGAHDAINLDGGGSSTLLARERGEREAEVRNSPSDGRQRPVPNGFGISTEPGSGGLTGFAPRPAQETEDGGRVLSGLSRELVARGHDETGAPVPARPFWFTTNPLRGNMNGSEFTARRDWFDPARHAEVDVYAAGRGALDRTTLTVLGSPVRLGGSTEQVALSGPGASGRFQVYGYDADGYGTWIEPEDVRLDYDSRVVRVEPDGDGFRVTATAESGATAITAHAAGLSTNLAASVGSENRVLSPLDDVAGWHASVYPSVVGAALSEVDGREGGRGLAMDYRLTGTNATRAAYVNAREPIALPSGTKKIGVWVKGDGNGAWLRGELRDASGVRSIVDLSLSVDWTGWRYVEGAVPAGLPDGQRLVRFYAVETAAERQYQGRLVFDDLSAGVAPAVEVPADPPERDASLVTDGVAGTGGLRVAVVNDAQFTADDPDGPLVDQARRSLREAVAARPDVVLINGDFVDRGTAPDFDLARSVIDRELAGKVPWYYLPGNHEADGGHGLSEFSAEFGATHRVVDLEGIRLVLLDTSRGSLRAGGFEQVRMLRSALDGAREDPAVRGVLVAMHHPIADPGPTGNSQLADRKEAELVTDWLTGFEQRSGKPAGVVTAHAGVFDLSRVDGVPYLVNGNAGKAPAAAPGDGGFTGWSLLRVDPGARQQVRIETRAHVDELVLDGPSGLAPRESARVTASVRQGERSVPVTYPVSADWVGEGRTHVVEPSPWGGTSPSHRDVASFDPATGMLTALRQGTARLRVTVSGESRLLTVRIG
;
A
#
# COMPACT_ATOMS: atom_id res chain seq x y z
N MET A 1 -14.86 -71.43 46.86
CA MET A 1 -14.16 -72.23 47.91
C MET A 1 -12.90 -71.42 48.20
N VAL A 2 -12.69 -70.69 49.30
CA VAL A 2 -13.07 -70.84 50.71
C VAL A 2 -13.16 -69.42 51.33
N LEU A 3 -14.20 -69.22 52.16
CA LEU A 3 -14.46 -68.31 53.31
C LEU A 3 -13.65 -66.99 53.46
N GLY A 4 -14.23 -65.83 53.83
CA GLY A 4 -15.26 -65.58 54.86
C GLY A 4 -14.64 -64.76 56.01
N LYS A 5 -15.19 -63.59 56.38
CA LYS A 5 -15.99 -63.34 57.61
C LYS A 5 -15.29 -62.48 58.69
N PHE A 6 -16.03 -61.46 59.19
CA PHE A 6 -16.22 -61.04 60.61
C PHE A 6 -15.00 -60.40 61.37
N VAL A 7 -15.09 -59.52 62.37
CA VAL A 7 -16.09 -58.64 63.03
C VAL A 7 -15.35 -57.87 64.17
N LYS A 8 -15.80 -56.64 64.48
CA LYS A 8 -15.80 -55.90 65.79
C LYS A 8 -14.51 -55.38 66.51
N ASN A 9 -14.69 -54.12 66.92
CA ASN A 9 -14.51 -53.53 68.26
C ASN A 9 -13.12 -53.07 68.78
N SER A 10 -13.02 -51.73 68.83
CA SER A 10 -12.78 -50.88 70.01
C SER A 10 -11.41 -50.80 70.70
N ARG A 11 -11.06 -49.52 70.93
CA ARG A 11 -10.20 -48.91 71.98
C ARG A 11 -8.68 -48.96 71.82
N SER A 12 -8.16 -47.76 71.50
CA SER A 12 -7.05 -47.02 72.11
C SER A 12 -5.79 -47.75 72.55
N VAL A 13 -4.65 -47.39 71.95
CA VAL A 13 -3.38 -46.89 72.56
C VAL A 13 -2.36 -46.65 71.42
N ALA A 14 -1.43 -45.72 71.65
CA ALA A 14 -0.58 -45.04 70.68
C ALA A 14 0.76 -45.74 70.33
N LEU A 15 1.40 -45.17 69.29
CA LEU A 15 2.78 -45.27 68.78
C LEU A 15 3.18 -46.46 67.87
N GLY A 16 3.75 -46.10 66.70
CA GLY A 16 4.79 -46.87 66.02
C GLY A 16 4.66 -47.08 64.50
N ALA A 17 5.24 -46.15 63.72
CA ALA A 17 5.97 -46.34 62.45
C ALA A 17 5.46 -47.23 61.29
N VAL A 18 5.29 -46.56 60.13
CA VAL A 18 5.81 -46.86 58.76
C VAL A 18 5.16 -47.95 57.87
N ALA A 19 5.00 -47.53 56.60
CA ALA A 19 4.87 -48.26 55.31
C ALA A 19 3.47 -48.58 54.72
N LEU A 20 3.05 -47.67 53.83
CA LEU A 20 2.55 -47.83 52.45
C LEU A 20 2.08 -49.23 51.94
N VAL A 21 0.89 -49.27 51.33
CA VAL A 21 0.61 -49.59 49.90
C VAL A 21 -0.92 -49.51 49.61
N LEU A 22 -1.25 -49.03 48.41
CA LEU A 22 -2.55 -48.65 47.82
C LEU A 22 -3.48 -49.81 47.39
N LEU A 23 -4.81 -49.53 47.29
CA LEU A 23 -5.62 -49.46 46.02
C LEU A 23 -7.17 -49.37 46.24
N LEU A 24 -7.74 -48.17 45.99
CA LEU A 24 -8.78 -47.76 44.98
C LEU A 24 -10.22 -48.40 44.82
N PRO A 25 -11.22 -47.70 44.19
CA PRO A 25 -12.54 -47.35 44.77
C PRO A 25 -13.79 -47.57 43.84
N VAL A 26 -14.95 -46.95 44.17
CA VAL A 26 -16.22 -46.86 43.37
C VAL A 26 -16.84 -45.44 43.43
N ALA A 27 -17.53 -45.02 42.35
CA ALA A 27 -18.21 -43.72 42.08
C ALA A 27 -19.67 -43.58 42.59
N PRO A 28 -20.33 -42.39 42.47
CA PRO A 28 -21.23 -42.08 41.32
C PRO A 28 -21.43 -40.59 40.85
N VAL A 29 -21.83 -40.46 39.56
CA VAL A 29 -22.73 -39.55 38.75
C VAL A 29 -23.04 -38.05 39.08
N ALA A 30 -22.99 -37.19 38.04
CA ALA A 30 -23.79 -35.95 37.83
C ALA A 30 -24.10 -35.70 36.31
N ALA A 31 -25.10 -34.84 36.01
CA ALA A 31 -25.96 -34.81 34.80
C ALA A 31 -25.45 -34.05 33.53
N ASP A 32 -26.09 -34.35 32.38
CA ASP A 32 -25.86 -33.86 31.01
C ASP A 32 -26.76 -32.65 30.64
N PRO A 33 -26.20 -31.48 30.25
CA PRO A 33 -26.96 -30.27 29.95
C PRO A 33 -27.39 -30.07 28.48
N LEU A 34 -27.30 -31.06 27.57
CA LEU A 34 -27.48 -30.82 26.11
C LEU A 34 -28.77 -31.39 25.44
N ALA A 35 -29.85 -31.63 26.18
CA ALA A 35 -31.05 -32.25 25.58
C ALA A 35 -32.08 -31.23 25.00
N ALA A 36 -31.95 -30.86 23.71
CA ALA A 36 -33.07 -30.37 22.87
C ALA A 36 -32.84 -30.66 21.35
N PRO A 37 -33.88 -30.96 20.54
CA PRO A 37 -33.71 -31.43 19.16
C PRO A 37 -33.65 -30.29 18.11
N LEU A 38 -32.80 -30.47 17.09
CA LEU A 38 -32.54 -29.58 15.96
C LEU A 38 -33.58 -29.75 14.82
N GLY A 39 -33.97 -28.63 14.19
CA GLY A 39 -34.71 -28.62 12.91
C GLY A 39 -33.83 -28.97 11.70
N PRO A 40 -34.40 -29.19 10.51
CA PRO A 40 -33.64 -29.66 9.36
C PRO A 40 -32.74 -28.55 8.76
N PRO A 41 -31.58 -28.91 8.19
CA PRO A 41 -30.70 -27.96 7.51
C PRO A 41 -31.30 -27.48 6.17
N PRO A 42 -31.08 -26.22 5.76
CA PRO A 42 -31.43 -25.77 4.42
C PRO A 42 -30.48 -26.37 3.37
N ALA A 43 -31.06 -26.68 2.21
CA ALA A 43 -30.38 -27.24 1.05
C ALA A 43 -29.55 -26.16 0.31
N GLU A 44 -28.30 -26.47 0.01
CA GLU A 44 -27.47 -25.67 -0.90
C GLU A 44 -27.89 -25.90 -2.35
N SER A 45 -28.11 -24.81 -3.10
CA SER A 45 -28.33 -24.80 -4.54
C SER A 45 -27.17 -24.12 -5.26
N ALA A 46 -26.79 -24.71 -6.40
CA ALA A 46 -25.73 -24.28 -7.31
C ALA A 46 -25.85 -22.82 -7.82
N PRO A 47 -24.75 -22.16 -8.21
CA PRO A 47 -24.74 -20.74 -8.59
C PRO A 47 -25.26 -20.49 -10.02
N ALA A 48 -25.93 -19.35 -10.20
CA ALA A 48 -26.40 -18.81 -11.47
C ALA A 48 -25.91 -17.36 -11.71
N ALA A 49 -25.66 -17.03 -12.98
CA ALA A 49 -25.59 -15.74 -13.67
C ALA A 49 -25.09 -14.45 -12.94
N SER A 50 -24.08 -13.81 -13.54
CA SER A 50 -23.64 -12.45 -13.24
C SER A 50 -24.67 -11.40 -13.70
N SER A 51 -25.61 -11.06 -12.80
CA SER A 51 -26.19 -9.69 -12.63
C SER A 51 -27.42 -9.68 -11.70
N SER A 52 -27.47 -10.53 -10.67
CA SER A 52 -28.44 -10.33 -9.58
C SER A 52 -27.89 -10.88 -8.26
N GLY A 53 -27.61 -9.99 -7.31
CA GLY A 53 -27.34 -10.34 -5.91
C GLY A 53 -25.90 -10.09 -5.47
N GLU A 54 -25.50 -8.82 -5.41
CA GLU A 54 -24.33 -8.36 -4.68
C GLU A 54 -24.52 -8.65 -3.17
N GLY A 55 -23.64 -9.47 -2.60
CA GLY A 55 -23.41 -9.46 -1.17
C GLY A 55 -22.50 -8.28 -0.82
N PRO A 56 -22.76 -7.51 0.25
CA PRO A 56 -21.89 -6.42 0.64
C PRO A 56 -20.55 -6.99 1.10
N ALA A 57 -19.47 -6.62 0.41
CA ALA A 57 -18.17 -6.57 1.05
C ALA A 57 -18.25 -5.47 2.11
N THR A 58 -18.38 -5.85 3.38
CA THR A 58 -18.34 -4.93 4.52
C THR A 58 -16.92 -4.42 4.71
N TYR A 59 -16.57 -3.38 3.95
CA TYR A 59 -15.92 -2.23 4.53
C TYR A 59 -17.06 -1.33 5.03
N LEU A 60 -17.04 -0.95 6.31
CA LEU A 60 -17.95 0.10 6.82
C LEU A 60 -17.28 1.45 6.57
N PRO A 61 -17.60 2.18 5.49
CA PRO A 61 -17.39 3.62 5.50
C PRO A 61 -18.40 4.24 6.47
N ALA A 62 -18.00 5.31 7.15
CA ALA A 62 -18.93 6.18 7.84
C ALA A 62 -20.12 6.51 6.91
N ALA A 63 -21.33 6.54 7.46
CA ALA A 63 -22.56 6.79 6.70
C ALA A 63 -22.39 8.03 5.80
N PRO A 64 -22.71 7.94 4.49
CA PRO A 64 -22.59 9.09 3.60
C PRO A 64 -23.60 10.15 4.06
N SER A 65 -23.09 11.30 4.50
CA SER A 65 -23.92 12.48 4.65
C SER A 65 -24.45 12.84 3.26
N ALA A 66 -25.75 12.69 3.07
CA ALA A 66 -26.43 13.18 1.88
C ALA A 66 -26.18 14.69 1.73
N ARG A 67 -25.83 15.12 0.50
CA ARG A 67 -25.71 16.51 -0.01
C ARG A 67 -24.32 17.17 0.00
N SER A 68 -23.36 16.61 -0.73
CA SER A 68 -22.33 17.46 -1.37
C SER A 68 -22.56 17.52 -2.88
N THR A 69 -22.92 18.71 -3.36
CA THR A 69 -23.03 19.07 -4.78
C THR A 69 -21.71 19.62 -5.35
N ALA A 70 -20.63 19.63 -4.56
CA ALA A 70 -19.32 20.09 -4.98
C ALA A 70 -18.37 18.91 -5.19
N ASP A 71 -17.53 19.00 -6.20
CA ASP A 71 -16.38 18.11 -6.38
C ASP A 71 -15.39 18.37 -5.22
N ASP A 72 -15.24 17.43 -4.30
CA ASP A 72 -14.70 17.68 -2.96
C ASP A 72 -13.33 17.01 -2.71
N GLY A 73 -12.87 16.10 -3.56
CA GLY A 73 -11.49 15.59 -3.54
C GLY A 73 -10.41 16.55 -4.06
N LEU A 74 -9.16 16.11 -3.98
CA LEU A 74 -7.94 16.80 -4.38
C LEU A 74 -7.18 15.98 -5.42
N VAL A 75 -6.67 16.62 -6.47
CA VAL A 75 -5.67 16.00 -7.35
C VAL A 75 -4.35 15.99 -6.61
N THR A 76 -3.80 14.80 -6.36
CA THR A 76 -2.58 14.60 -5.56
C THR A 76 -1.35 14.46 -6.43
N SER A 77 -1.50 13.88 -7.62
CA SER A 77 -0.47 13.76 -8.65
C SER A 77 -1.10 13.99 -10.03
N SER A 78 -0.36 14.57 -10.97
CA SER A 78 -0.75 14.60 -12.37
C SER A 78 0.45 14.78 -13.28
N SER A 79 0.49 14.03 -14.38
CA SER A 79 1.51 14.11 -15.42
C SER A 79 0.85 14.19 -16.79
N THR A 80 1.37 15.04 -17.68
CA THR A 80 0.89 15.15 -19.06
C THR A 80 2.02 14.91 -20.05
N THR A 81 1.87 13.91 -20.91
CA THR A 81 2.86 13.53 -21.92
C THR A 81 2.27 13.63 -23.34
N PRO A 82 3.05 14.08 -24.34
CA PRO A 82 2.59 14.11 -25.72
C PRO A 82 2.66 12.73 -26.38
N VAL A 83 1.60 12.31 -27.07
CA VAL A 83 1.53 11.03 -27.81
C VAL A 83 1.85 11.25 -29.29
N ALA A 84 1.18 12.23 -29.91
CA ALA A 84 1.37 12.68 -31.29
C ALA A 84 0.89 14.14 -31.43
N PRO A 85 1.10 14.83 -32.56
CA PRO A 85 0.47 16.13 -32.79
C PRO A 85 -1.05 16.06 -32.62
N GLY A 86 -1.61 16.90 -31.75
CA GLY A 86 -3.03 16.88 -31.40
C GLY A 86 -3.45 15.79 -30.38
N LEU A 87 -2.53 14.97 -29.87
CA LEU A 87 -2.81 13.91 -28.88
C LEU A 87 -1.95 14.06 -27.62
N ARG A 88 -2.59 14.17 -26.45
CA ARG A 88 -1.90 14.28 -25.15
C ARG A 88 -2.53 13.32 -24.14
N LEU A 89 -1.69 12.55 -23.46
CA LEU A 89 -2.08 11.70 -22.34
C LEU A 89 -1.90 12.49 -21.04
N THR A 90 -2.89 12.43 -20.16
CA THR A 90 -2.80 12.92 -18.77
C THR A 90 -3.13 11.78 -17.83
N GLU A 91 -2.21 11.46 -16.94
CA GLU A 91 -2.37 10.47 -15.87
C GLU A 91 -2.50 11.23 -14.55
N PHE A 92 -3.40 10.80 -13.66
CA PHE A 92 -3.64 11.49 -12.39
C PHE A 92 -4.05 10.55 -11.25
N ASP A 93 -3.63 10.90 -10.04
CA ASP A 93 -4.25 10.44 -8.81
C ASP A 93 -5.09 11.55 -8.19
N ARG A 94 -6.23 11.15 -7.65
CA ARG A 94 -7.14 11.98 -6.88
C ARG A 94 -7.45 11.28 -5.56
N PHE A 95 -7.52 12.07 -4.50
CA PHE A 95 -7.91 11.62 -3.18
C PHE A 95 -9.16 12.36 -2.73
N ASP A 96 -10.18 11.65 -2.26
CA ASP A 96 -11.45 12.23 -1.81
C ASP A 96 -11.98 11.57 -0.52
N PRO A 97 -13.08 12.06 0.08
CA PRO A 97 -13.61 11.49 1.32
C PRO A 97 -13.96 9.99 1.24
N ARG A 98 -14.24 9.46 0.05
CA ARG A 98 -14.57 8.04 -0.20
C ARG A 98 -13.34 7.19 -0.50
N GLY A 99 -12.19 7.78 -0.86
CA GLY A 99 -10.91 7.09 -1.04
C GLY A 99 -10.12 7.59 -2.27
N TRP A 100 -9.14 6.79 -2.68
CA TRP A 100 -8.30 7.06 -3.85
C TRP A 100 -9.01 6.78 -5.16
N VAL A 101 -8.67 7.57 -6.18
CA VAL A 101 -9.08 7.40 -7.57
C VAL A 101 -7.87 7.64 -8.47
N ARG A 102 -7.51 6.65 -9.29
CA ARG A 102 -6.52 6.77 -10.37
C ARG A 102 -7.24 6.83 -11.71
N GLY A 103 -6.82 7.71 -12.60
CA GLY A 103 -7.39 7.81 -13.94
C GLY A 103 -6.45 8.36 -14.99
N ASP A 104 -6.85 8.14 -16.24
CA ASP A 104 -6.07 8.48 -17.43
C ASP A 104 -6.99 9.16 -18.45
N THR A 105 -6.48 10.17 -19.13
CA THR A 105 -7.22 10.94 -20.13
C THR A 105 -6.37 11.17 -21.37
N VAL A 106 -6.84 10.74 -22.54
CA VAL A 106 -6.29 11.15 -23.83
C VAL A 106 -7.14 12.27 -24.39
N ALA A 107 -6.57 13.48 -24.46
CA ALA A 107 -7.16 14.60 -25.16
C ALA A 107 -6.79 14.56 -26.64
N VAL A 108 -7.81 14.67 -27.51
CA VAL A 108 -7.72 14.54 -28.96
C VAL A 108 -8.18 15.85 -29.61
N ASP A 109 -7.32 16.47 -30.41
CA ASP A 109 -7.59 17.64 -31.23
C ASP A 109 -7.81 17.22 -32.70
N LEU A 110 -9.08 17.07 -33.09
CA LEU A 110 -9.47 16.60 -34.41
C LEU A 110 -9.27 17.68 -35.48
N ASP A 111 -9.19 18.95 -35.09
CA ASP A 111 -8.93 20.06 -36.01
C ASP A 111 -7.44 20.15 -36.41
N SER A 112 -6.57 19.32 -35.82
CA SER A 112 -5.15 19.24 -36.19
C SER A 112 -4.91 18.72 -37.62
N GLY A 113 -5.86 17.97 -38.19
CA GLY A 113 -5.76 17.39 -39.54
C GLY A 113 -4.77 16.24 -39.69
N SER A 114 -4.06 15.85 -38.63
CA SER A 114 -3.07 14.76 -38.63
C SER A 114 -3.58 13.45 -38.01
N LEU A 115 -4.82 13.43 -37.53
CA LEU A 115 -5.40 12.33 -36.77
C LEU A 115 -6.52 11.65 -37.56
N ARG A 116 -6.60 10.33 -37.46
CA ARG A 116 -7.67 9.51 -38.04
C ARG A 116 -8.35 8.70 -36.94
N PRO A 117 -9.66 8.90 -36.69
CA PRO A 117 -10.43 7.98 -35.85
C PRO A 117 -10.40 6.56 -36.44
N SER A 118 -10.48 5.55 -35.59
CA SER A 118 -10.46 4.14 -36.01
C SER A 118 -11.37 3.30 -35.13
N TYR A 119 -12.12 2.38 -35.74
CA TYR A 119 -12.87 1.36 -35.02
C TYR A 119 -11.93 0.21 -34.68
N LEU A 120 -11.65 -0.01 -33.40
CA LEU A 120 -10.81 -1.12 -32.97
C LEU A 120 -11.66 -2.39 -32.95
N SER A 121 -11.15 -3.47 -33.55
CA SER A 121 -11.88 -4.73 -33.71
C SER A 121 -10.93 -5.91 -33.85
N PRO A 122 -11.28 -7.10 -33.34
CA PRO A 122 -10.60 -8.36 -33.65
C PRO A 122 -10.84 -8.88 -35.09
N GLY A 123 -11.52 -8.10 -35.94
CA GLY A 123 -11.84 -8.42 -37.34
C GLY A 123 -13.19 -9.11 -37.55
N THR A 124 -13.80 -9.69 -36.52
CA THR A 124 -15.20 -10.19 -36.55
C THR A 124 -15.95 -9.80 -35.30
N VAL A 125 -17.25 -9.55 -35.44
CA VAL A 125 -18.15 -8.99 -34.42
C VAL A 125 -18.24 -9.88 -33.17
N SER A 126 -18.25 -11.21 -33.32
CA SER A 126 -18.34 -12.14 -32.19
C SER A 126 -16.99 -12.58 -31.62
N ALA A 127 -15.88 -11.98 -32.05
CA ALA A 127 -14.56 -12.28 -31.51
C ALA A 127 -14.21 -11.30 -30.38
N ARG A 128 -13.29 -11.71 -29.49
CA ARG A 128 -12.74 -10.86 -28.43
C ARG A 128 -11.25 -11.07 -28.35
N THR A 129 -10.48 -10.00 -28.28
CA THR A 129 -9.04 -10.00 -28.01
C THR A 129 -8.72 -8.84 -27.07
N PRO A 130 -7.57 -8.87 -26.36
CA PRO A 130 -7.07 -7.70 -25.66
C PRO A 130 -7.07 -6.46 -26.56
N LEU A 131 -7.41 -5.29 -26.01
CA LEU A 131 -7.50 -4.06 -26.78
C LEU A 131 -6.17 -3.72 -27.48
N SER A 132 -5.03 -4.04 -26.85
CA SER A 132 -3.70 -3.82 -27.42
C SER A 132 -3.51 -4.53 -28.77
N GLU A 133 -4.04 -5.74 -28.93
CA GLU A 133 -3.97 -6.48 -30.20
C GLU A 133 -4.81 -5.80 -31.29
N GLN A 134 -5.97 -5.24 -30.92
CA GLN A 134 -6.85 -4.53 -31.85
C GLN A 134 -6.23 -3.20 -32.28
N ALA A 135 -5.65 -2.46 -31.35
CA ALA A 135 -4.93 -1.22 -31.62
C ALA A 135 -3.73 -1.44 -32.54
N ALA A 136 -2.92 -2.48 -32.27
CA ALA A 136 -1.80 -2.86 -33.13
C ALA A 136 -2.26 -3.21 -34.56
N SER A 137 -3.35 -3.98 -34.67
CA SER A 137 -3.91 -4.34 -35.99
C SER A 137 -4.46 -3.13 -36.75
N ALA A 138 -4.97 -2.12 -36.05
CA ALA A 138 -5.51 -0.89 -36.65
C ALA A 138 -4.43 0.18 -36.89
N GLY A 139 -3.21 -0.01 -36.36
CA GLY A 139 -2.18 1.04 -36.36
C GLY A 139 -2.52 2.23 -35.45
N ALA A 140 -3.40 2.03 -34.46
CA ALA A 140 -3.81 3.06 -33.53
C ALA A 140 -2.68 3.39 -32.55
N VAL A 141 -2.46 4.69 -32.31
CA VAL A 141 -1.44 5.22 -31.40
C VAL A 141 -2.01 5.56 -30.03
N ALA A 142 -3.34 5.62 -29.91
CA ALA A 142 -4.06 5.71 -28.66
C ALA A 142 -5.46 5.09 -28.82
N GLY A 143 -6.09 4.70 -27.73
CA GLY A 143 -7.47 4.22 -27.78
C GLY A 143 -8.00 3.72 -26.45
N VAL A 144 -9.30 3.51 -26.38
CA VAL A 144 -9.99 2.92 -25.22
C VAL A 144 -10.92 1.78 -25.66
N ASN A 145 -11.28 0.92 -24.71
CA ASN A 145 -12.29 -0.10 -24.97
C ASN A 145 -13.65 0.55 -25.30
N GLY A 146 -14.48 -0.23 -25.99
CA GLY A 146 -15.71 0.28 -26.59
C GLY A 146 -16.97 -0.15 -25.86
N ASP A 147 -17.85 -0.76 -26.64
CA ASP A 147 -19.24 -1.01 -26.33
C ASP A 147 -19.44 -2.09 -25.27
N PHE A 148 -20.62 -2.07 -24.66
CA PHE A 148 -21.14 -3.21 -23.89
C PHE A 148 -21.29 -4.40 -24.81
N PHE A 149 -21.10 -5.61 -24.27
CA PHE A 149 -21.15 -6.82 -25.07
C PHE A 149 -21.73 -8.00 -24.32
N ASP A 150 -22.23 -8.97 -25.08
CA ASP A 150 -22.80 -10.22 -24.56
C ASP A 150 -21.69 -11.17 -24.07
N ILE A 151 -21.09 -10.80 -22.93
CA ILE A 151 -19.90 -11.42 -22.36
C ILE A 151 -20.07 -12.92 -22.05
N SER A 152 -21.29 -13.35 -21.75
CA SER A 152 -21.64 -14.70 -21.30
C SER A 152 -22.04 -15.67 -22.42
N ALA A 153 -22.26 -15.18 -23.65
CA ALA A 153 -22.66 -16.04 -24.76
C ALA A 153 -21.89 -15.73 -26.05
N THR A 154 -22.32 -14.75 -26.83
CA THR A 154 -21.77 -14.53 -28.18
C THR A 154 -20.43 -13.79 -28.17
N GLY A 155 -20.15 -13.02 -27.12
CA GLY A 155 -19.04 -12.10 -27.06
C GLY A 155 -19.22 -10.86 -27.94
N ALA A 156 -20.35 -10.72 -28.64
CA ALA A 156 -20.61 -9.65 -29.59
C ALA A 156 -21.05 -8.34 -28.91
N PRO A 157 -20.68 -7.16 -29.45
CA PRO A 157 -21.15 -5.86 -29.00
C PRO A 157 -22.69 -5.76 -29.09
N LEU A 158 -23.28 -5.01 -28.18
CA LEU A 158 -24.74 -4.85 -28.08
C LEU A 158 -25.26 -3.69 -28.95
N GLY A 159 -24.42 -2.69 -29.18
CA GLY A 159 -24.71 -1.45 -29.87
C GLY A 159 -24.25 -1.40 -31.32
N VAL A 160 -24.24 -0.18 -31.85
CA VAL A 160 -23.85 0.11 -33.23
C VAL A 160 -22.33 0.21 -33.33
N GLY A 161 -21.79 -0.36 -34.40
CA GLY A 161 -20.38 -0.24 -34.79
C GLY A 161 -20.31 0.17 -36.24
N ILE A 162 -19.67 1.31 -36.52
CA ILE A 162 -19.37 1.79 -37.87
C ILE A 162 -17.85 1.97 -37.98
N ASP A 163 -17.32 1.49 -39.08
CA ASP A 163 -15.90 1.55 -39.41
C ASP A 163 -15.77 1.91 -40.89
N ASP A 164 -15.17 3.07 -41.16
CA ASP A 164 -15.04 3.67 -42.49
C ASP A 164 -16.39 3.78 -43.22
N GLY A 165 -17.42 4.28 -42.52
CA GLY A 165 -18.79 4.43 -43.04
C GLY A 165 -19.59 3.13 -43.17
N GLU A 166 -18.96 1.97 -43.00
CA GLU A 166 -19.62 0.67 -43.12
C GLU A 166 -20.15 0.17 -41.76
N LEU A 167 -21.42 -0.23 -41.74
CA LEU A 167 -22.01 -0.90 -40.58
C LEU A 167 -21.36 -2.27 -40.33
N ARG A 168 -20.81 -2.45 -39.13
CA ARG A 168 -20.30 -3.73 -38.62
C ARG A 168 -21.36 -4.48 -37.82
N THR A 169 -22.05 -3.76 -36.94
CA THR A 169 -23.13 -4.25 -36.07
C THR A 169 -24.18 -3.15 -35.89
N ALA A 170 -25.45 -3.52 -35.77
CA ALA A 170 -26.50 -2.60 -35.37
C ALA A 170 -27.69 -3.33 -34.71
N PRO A 171 -28.11 -2.92 -33.51
CA PRO A 171 -29.32 -3.42 -32.88
C PRO A 171 -30.58 -2.71 -33.40
N ALA A 172 -31.73 -3.36 -33.18
CA ALA A 172 -33.05 -2.80 -33.45
C ALA A 172 -33.39 -1.62 -32.54
N SER A 173 -33.01 -1.70 -31.26
CA SER A 173 -33.28 -0.70 -30.23
C SER A 173 -32.36 -0.89 -29.01
N GLY A 174 -32.28 0.13 -28.14
CA GLY A 174 -31.67 0.04 -26.80
C GLY A 174 -30.23 0.53 -26.72
N HIS A 175 -29.38 0.21 -27.69
CA HIS A 175 -27.96 0.59 -27.74
C HIS A 175 -27.61 1.34 -29.05
N ASN A 176 -28.49 2.26 -29.46
CA ASN A 176 -28.36 3.03 -30.70
C ASN A 176 -27.58 4.35 -30.53
N LEU A 177 -27.31 4.76 -29.29
CA LEU A 177 -26.55 5.96 -29.00
C LEU A 177 -25.05 5.66 -29.09
N THR A 178 -24.32 6.44 -29.88
CA THR A 178 -22.91 6.19 -30.20
C THR A 178 -22.01 7.38 -29.93
N ALA A 179 -20.80 7.09 -29.47
CA ALA A 179 -19.67 7.99 -29.61
C ALA A 179 -19.23 7.99 -31.08
N THR A 180 -19.30 9.14 -31.75
CA THR A 180 -19.26 9.21 -33.21
C THR A 180 -18.26 10.26 -33.69
N VAL A 181 -17.56 9.97 -34.78
CA VAL A 181 -16.88 10.98 -35.61
C VAL A 181 -17.47 10.91 -37.02
N THR A 182 -17.92 12.06 -37.52
CA THR A 182 -18.50 12.20 -38.86
C THR A 182 -17.43 12.17 -39.94
N GLU A 183 -17.81 11.99 -41.21
CA GLU A 183 -16.88 12.14 -42.35
C GLU A 183 -16.29 13.56 -42.46
N GLU A 184 -16.95 14.56 -41.86
CA GLU A 184 -16.45 15.93 -41.75
C GLU A 184 -15.38 16.11 -40.67
N GLY A 185 -15.04 15.04 -39.93
CA GLY A 185 -14.03 15.06 -38.87
C GLY A 185 -14.53 15.64 -37.53
N LYS A 186 -15.84 15.80 -37.36
CA LYS A 186 -16.42 16.32 -36.10
C LYS A 186 -16.93 15.21 -35.21
N ALA A 187 -16.57 15.28 -33.93
CA ALA A 187 -16.98 14.33 -32.92
C ALA A 187 -18.25 14.78 -32.19
N ARG A 188 -19.18 13.84 -31.95
CA ARG A 188 -20.41 14.09 -31.19
C ARG A 188 -21.10 12.80 -30.74
N LEU A 189 -22.07 12.94 -29.85
CA LEU A 189 -23.09 11.92 -29.65
C LEU A 189 -24.03 11.89 -30.86
N ALA A 190 -24.41 10.69 -31.28
CA ALA A 190 -25.35 10.48 -32.37
C ALA A 190 -26.26 9.29 -32.08
N GLU A 191 -27.53 9.39 -32.46
CA GLU A 191 -28.40 8.22 -32.51
C GLU A 191 -28.32 7.58 -33.89
N VAL A 192 -27.83 6.34 -33.94
CA VAL A 192 -27.65 5.59 -35.17
C VAL A 192 -28.58 4.39 -35.21
N PHE A 193 -29.43 4.34 -36.22
CA PHE A 193 -30.38 3.25 -36.44
C PHE A 193 -30.07 2.48 -37.71
N LEU A 194 -30.37 1.18 -37.69
CA LEU A 194 -30.34 0.35 -38.90
C LEU A 194 -31.54 0.69 -39.79
N ARG A 195 -31.30 1.13 -41.03
CA ARG A 195 -32.32 1.13 -42.08
C ARG A 195 -32.08 -0.09 -42.96
N ALA A 196 -32.77 -1.19 -42.70
CA ALA A 196 -32.61 -2.43 -43.46
C ALA A 196 -33.94 -3.05 -43.90
N SER A 197 -33.97 -3.55 -45.13
CA SER A 197 -35.15 -4.19 -45.72
C SER A 197 -34.79 -5.26 -46.75
N LEU A 198 -35.66 -6.25 -46.87
CA LEU A 198 -35.66 -7.29 -47.88
C LEU A 198 -36.76 -7.00 -48.90
N THR A 199 -36.47 -7.11 -50.19
CA THR A 199 -37.50 -7.18 -51.24
C THR A 199 -37.66 -8.66 -51.65
N LEU A 200 -38.81 -9.25 -51.34
CA LEU A 200 -39.17 -10.62 -51.68
C LEU A 200 -39.45 -10.78 -53.20
N PRO A 201 -39.46 -12.01 -53.77
CA PRO A 201 -39.73 -12.24 -55.19
C PRO A 201 -41.04 -11.61 -55.71
N GLY A 202 -42.05 -11.47 -54.85
CA GLY A 202 -43.34 -10.83 -55.16
C GLY A 202 -43.33 -9.30 -55.10
N GLY A 203 -42.19 -8.67 -54.81
CA GLY A 203 -42.05 -7.22 -54.64
C GLY A 203 -42.41 -6.70 -53.25
N GLU A 204 -42.89 -7.56 -52.35
CA GLU A 204 -43.15 -7.23 -50.96
C GLU A 204 -41.86 -6.84 -50.23
N ARG A 205 -41.93 -5.79 -49.41
CA ARG A 205 -40.80 -5.30 -48.62
C ARG A 205 -40.96 -5.66 -47.16
N VAL A 206 -40.00 -6.41 -46.61
CA VAL A 206 -39.97 -6.85 -45.21
C VAL A 206 -38.85 -6.12 -44.48
N ALA A 207 -39.10 -5.69 -43.24
CA ALA A 207 -38.09 -5.02 -42.42
C ALA A 207 -37.08 -6.01 -41.83
N VAL A 208 -35.81 -5.60 -41.75
CA VAL A 208 -34.75 -6.29 -41.03
C VAL A 208 -34.47 -5.50 -39.76
N THR A 209 -34.45 -6.18 -38.62
CA THR A 209 -34.41 -5.53 -37.31
C THR A 209 -33.00 -5.33 -36.79
N ASN A 210 -32.07 -6.22 -37.12
CA ASN A 210 -30.69 -6.18 -36.60
C ASN A 210 -29.68 -6.61 -37.67
N LEU A 211 -28.45 -6.12 -37.56
CA LEU A 211 -27.30 -6.53 -38.37
C LEU A 211 -26.21 -7.05 -37.43
N ASN A 212 -25.77 -8.31 -37.63
CA ASN A 212 -24.74 -8.98 -36.82
C ASN A 212 -24.93 -8.83 -35.30
N GLY A 213 -26.18 -8.70 -34.84
CA GLY A 213 -26.49 -8.43 -33.44
C GLY A 213 -26.43 -9.69 -32.56
N ALA A 214 -26.04 -9.50 -31.30
CA ALA A 214 -26.05 -10.55 -30.28
C ALA A 214 -27.46 -11.14 -30.04
N LYS A 215 -28.51 -10.35 -30.32
CA LYS A 215 -29.92 -10.74 -30.17
C LYS A 215 -30.76 -10.25 -31.35
N VAL A 216 -31.62 -11.11 -31.87
CA VAL A 216 -32.68 -10.75 -32.83
C VAL A 216 -33.90 -10.30 -32.05
N ALA A 217 -34.50 -9.17 -32.45
CA ALA A 217 -35.73 -8.65 -31.86
C ALA A 217 -36.86 -9.71 -31.89
N ALA A 218 -37.75 -9.67 -30.89
CA ALA A 218 -38.97 -10.50 -30.93
C ALA A 218 -39.74 -10.21 -32.22
N ASP A 219 -40.29 -11.27 -32.84
CA ASP A 219 -41.00 -11.19 -34.12
C ASP A 219 -40.15 -10.64 -35.31
N GLY A 220 -38.84 -10.50 -35.12
CA GLY A 220 -37.94 -9.84 -36.06
C GLY A 220 -37.17 -10.77 -37.00
N ILE A 221 -36.38 -10.15 -37.87
CA ILE A 221 -35.45 -10.81 -38.80
C ILE A 221 -34.07 -10.15 -38.63
N GLY A 222 -33.09 -10.93 -38.19
CA GLY A 222 -31.68 -10.52 -38.14
C GLY A 222 -30.95 -10.83 -39.43
N LEU A 223 -30.08 -9.92 -39.89
CA LEU A 223 -29.16 -10.11 -40.99
C LEU A 223 -27.75 -10.41 -40.44
N TYR A 224 -27.16 -11.52 -40.85
CA TYR A 224 -25.80 -11.91 -40.48
C TYR A 224 -24.92 -12.00 -41.72
N THR A 225 -23.74 -11.38 -41.65
CA THR A 225 -22.74 -11.36 -42.71
C THR A 225 -21.50 -12.17 -42.26
N PRO A 226 -20.48 -12.38 -43.12
CA PRO A 226 -19.24 -13.03 -42.72
C PRO A 226 -18.54 -12.34 -41.53
N LEU A 227 -18.81 -11.05 -41.31
CA LEU A 227 -18.31 -10.29 -40.17
C LEU A 227 -18.83 -10.81 -38.83
N TRP A 228 -19.91 -11.60 -38.79
CA TRP A 228 -20.42 -12.17 -37.53
C TRP A 228 -19.33 -12.94 -36.76
N GLY A 229 -18.52 -13.74 -37.46
CA GLY A 229 -17.51 -14.58 -36.81
C GLY A 229 -18.04 -15.97 -36.44
N LYS A 230 -17.42 -16.59 -35.43
CA LYS A 230 -17.56 -18.02 -35.12
C LYS A 230 -18.61 -18.34 -34.05
N ALA A 231 -19.17 -17.36 -33.35
CA ALA A 231 -20.14 -17.62 -32.30
C ALA A 231 -21.41 -18.28 -32.86
N SER A 232 -22.04 -19.14 -32.05
CA SER A 232 -23.31 -19.75 -32.44
C SER A 232 -24.40 -18.68 -32.52
N ARG A 233 -25.16 -18.68 -33.61
CA ARG A 233 -26.34 -17.81 -33.77
C ARG A 233 -27.57 -18.31 -33.00
N ARG A 234 -27.49 -19.49 -32.35
CA ARG A 234 -28.61 -20.03 -31.55
C ARG A 234 -28.97 -19.16 -30.36
N THR A 235 -27.98 -18.56 -29.71
CA THR A 235 -28.20 -17.68 -28.56
C THR A 235 -28.91 -16.39 -28.96
N ALA A 236 -28.72 -15.92 -30.20
CA ALA A 236 -29.38 -14.71 -30.69
C ALA A 236 -30.91 -14.83 -30.85
N VAL A 237 -31.43 -16.05 -30.93
CA VAL A 237 -32.85 -16.38 -30.97
C VAL A 237 -33.31 -17.17 -29.73
N ALA A 238 -32.54 -17.11 -28.64
CA ALA A 238 -32.93 -17.76 -27.40
C ALA A 238 -34.33 -17.30 -26.94
N GLY A 239 -35.16 -18.27 -26.55
CA GLY A 239 -36.54 -18.07 -26.14
C GLY A 239 -37.55 -17.85 -27.27
N ALA A 240 -37.16 -18.02 -28.54
CA ALA A 240 -38.10 -18.06 -29.67
C ALA A 240 -38.86 -19.40 -29.72
N GLU A 241 -40.14 -19.36 -30.06
CA GLU A 241 -40.94 -20.57 -30.30
C GLU A 241 -40.71 -21.10 -31.72
N ARG A 242 -40.51 -20.20 -32.68
CA ARG A 242 -40.27 -20.53 -34.09
C ARG A 242 -39.02 -19.82 -34.60
N VAL A 243 -38.20 -20.55 -35.36
CA VAL A 243 -36.98 -20.01 -35.97
C VAL A 243 -36.85 -20.51 -37.40
N LEU A 244 -36.43 -19.63 -38.31
CA LEU A 244 -36.10 -19.97 -39.68
C LEU A 244 -34.79 -19.29 -40.08
N GLU A 245 -33.85 -20.05 -40.64
CA GLU A 245 -32.60 -19.53 -41.20
C GLU A 245 -32.63 -19.64 -42.72
N VAL A 246 -32.40 -18.53 -43.42
CA VAL A 246 -32.30 -18.46 -44.87
C VAL A 246 -30.90 -18.00 -45.27
N GLU A 247 -30.19 -18.83 -46.02
CA GLU A 247 -28.85 -18.53 -46.53
C GLU A 247 -28.95 -17.96 -47.94
N LEU A 248 -28.28 -16.83 -48.16
CA LEU A 248 -28.25 -16.09 -49.42
C LEU A 248 -26.83 -16.06 -49.96
N ARG A 249 -26.67 -16.19 -51.27
CA ARG A 249 -25.43 -15.92 -51.99
C ARG A 249 -25.74 -15.09 -53.23
N ASP A 250 -25.11 -13.92 -53.35
CA ASP A 250 -25.36 -12.97 -54.45
C ASP A 250 -26.86 -12.63 -54.63
N GLY A 251 -27.59 -12.52 -53.52
CA GLY A 251 -29.04 -12.26 -53.50
C GLY A 251 -29.92 -13.46 -53.86
N VAL A 252 -29.38 -14.66 -53.99
CA VAL A 252 -30.14 -15.89 -54.29
C VAL A 252 -30.17 -16.80 -53.07
N VAL A 253 -31.36 -17.30 -52.71
CA VAL A 253 -31.52 -18.30 -51.65
C VAL A 253 -30.80 -19.59 -52.05
N THR A 254 -29.82 -20.01 -51.26
CA THR A 254 -29.12 -21.28 -51.46
C THR A 254 -29.69 -22.37 -50.57
N ARG A 255 -30.12 -22.02 -49.34
CA ARG A 255 -30.64 -22.96 -48.35
C ARG A 255 -31.65 -22.29 -47.41
N VAL A 256 -32.63 -23.08 -46.97
CA VAL A 256 -33.61 -22.71 -45.94
C VAL A 256 -33.60 -23.81 -44.88
N ARG A 257 -33.53 -23.44 -43.60
CA ARG A 257 -33.43 -24.37 -42.46
C ARG A 257 -34.39 -23.95 -41.35
N GLY A 258 -34.99 -24.92 -40.67
CA GLY A 258 -35.88 -24.68 -39.51
C GLY A 258 -35.16 -24.30 -38.22
N GLY A 259 -33.92 -23.81 -38.30
CA GLY A 259 -33.11 -23.41 -37.16
C GLY A 259 -31.71 -22.97 -37.58
N PRO A 260 -30.97 -22.28 -36.68
CA PRO A 260 -29.67 -21.71 -37.01
C PRO A 260 -28.64 -22.80 -37.29
N ALA A 261 -27.87 -22.66 -38.36
CA ALA A 261 -26.70 -23.48 -38.61
C ALA A 261 -25.55 -23.09 -37.66
N GLU A 262 -24.74 -24.07 -37.27
CA GLU A 262 -23.51 -23.82 -36.53
C GLU A 262 -22.39 -23.30 -37.43
N GLY A 263 -21.46 -22.57 -36.84
CA GLY A 263 -20.28 -22.05 -37.52
C GLY A 263 -20.47 -20.70 -38.23
N PRO A 264 -19.39 -20.17 -38.82
CA PRO A 264 -19.37 -18.83 -39.42
C PRO A 264 -20.23 -18.74 -40.68
N VAL A 265 -20.67 -17.53 -41.00
CA VAL A 265 -21.31 -17.24 -42.29
C VAL A 265 -20.25 -17.33 -43.39
N PRO A 266 -20.45 -18.16 -44.45
CA PRO A 266 -19.47 -18.31 -45.52
C PRO A 266 -19.17 -17.00 -46.25
N ALA A 267 -17.94 -16.83 -46.72
CA ALA A 267 -17.55 -15.67 -47.53
C ALA A 267 -18.44 -15.54 -48.79
N GLY A 268 -18.92 -14.32 -49.06
CA GLY A 268 -19.86 -14.04 -50.14
C GLY A 268 -21.32 -14.43 -49.86
N SER A 269 -21.60 -14.98 -48.66
CA SER A 269 -22.96 -15.30 -48.22
C SER A 269 -23.48 -14.32 -47.18
N MET A 270 -24.81 -14.23 -47.06
CA MET A 270 -25.52 -13.62 -45.95
C MET A 270 -26.52 -14.62 -45.38
N VAL A 271 -26.88 -14.45 -44.11
CA VAL A 271 -27.88 -15.27 -43.43
C VAL A 271 -28.98 -14.37 -42.88
N LEU A 272 -30.23 -14.66 -43.22
CA LEU A 272 -31.40 -14.10 -42.57
C LEU A 272 -31.84 -15.06 -41.47
N LEU A 273 -31.97 -14.57 -40.26
CA LEU A 273 -32.40 -15.33 -39.10
C LEU A 273 -33.71 -14.75 -38.58
N ALA A 274 -34.81 -15.41 -38.90
CA ALA A 274 -36.14 -15.00 -38.52
C ALA A 274 -36.58 -15.66 -37.21
N ARG A 275 -37.27 -14.89 -36.38
CA ARG A 275 -37.79 -15.28 -35.07
C ARG A 275 -39.31 -15.06 -35.04
N ASP A 276 -40.03 -16.03 -34.48
CA ASP A 276 -41.46 -15.94 -34.17
C ASP A 276 -42.29 -15.46 -35.37
N ALA A 277 -43.02 -14.33 -35.31
CA ALA A 277 -43.79 -13.84 -36.46
C ALA A 277 -42.92 -13.48 -37.69
N GLY A 278 -41.63 -13.20 -37.51
CA GLY A 278 -40.69 -13.00 -38.61
C GLY A 278 -40.52 -14.24 -39.49
N VAL A 279 -40.81 -15.44 -38.97
CA VAL A 279 -40.78 -16.69 -39.75
C VAL A 279 -41.85 -16.68 -40.83
N ASP A 280 -43.02 -16.10 -40.55
CA ASP A 280 -44.15 -16.08 -41.49
C ASP A 280 -43.81 -15.25 -42.74
N ALA A 281 -43.02 -14.18 -42.57
CA ALA A 281 -42.55 -13.34 -43.67
C ALA A 281 -41.55 -14.04 -44.61
N LEU A 282 -40.87 -15.10 -44.14
CA LEU A 282 -39.86 -15.83 -44.91
C LEU A 282 -40.28 -17.26 -45.28
N ALA A 283 -41.42 -17.75 -44.77
CA ALA A 283 -41.86 -19.14 -44.90
C ALA A 283 -42.07 -19.60 -46.35
N GLY A 284 -42.36 -18.66 -47.27
CA GLY A 284 -42.55 -18.94 -48.69
C GLY A 284 -41.26 -19.16 -49.49
N LEU A 285 -40.09 -18.84 -48.93
CA LEU A 285 -38.82 -18.86 -49.65
C LEU A 285 -38.29 -20.28 -49.89
N ARG A 286 -37.71 -20.48 -51.07
CA ARG A 286 -37.11 -21.74 -51.52
C ARG A 286 -35.75 -21.47 -52.18
N ALA A 287 -34.90 -22.49 -52.23
CA ALA A 287 -33.65 -22.41 -52.96
C ALA A 287 -33.89 -22.00 -54.43
N GLY A 288 -33.15 -21.01 -54.91
CA GLY A 288 -33.31 -20.39 -56.23
C GLY A 288 -34.07 -19.06 -56.23
N ASP A 289 -34.81 -18.73 -55.17
CA ASP A 289 -35.51 -17.44 -55.08
C ASP A 289 -34.52 -16.28 -54.98
N ARG A 290 -34.84 -15.16 -55.65
CA ARG A 290 -34.01 -13.96 -55.65
C ARG A 290 -34.59 -12.91 -54.71
N LEU A 291 -33.74 -12.36 -53.86
CA LEU A 291 -34.04 -11.35 -52.86
C LEU A 291 -33.11 -10.16 -53.05
N GLU A 292 -33.64 -8.96 -52.87
CA GLU A 292 -32.82 -7.77 -52.74
C GLU A 292 -32.66 -7.44 -51.25
N VAL A 293 -31.41 -7.36 -50.78
CA VAL A 293 -31.09 -6.95 -49.40
C VAL A 293 -30.51 -5.54 -49.46
N ARG A 294 -31.14 -4.60 -48.77
CA ARG A 294 -30.62 -3.23 -48.60
C ARG A 294 -30.47 -2.94 -47.11
N TYR A 295 -29.31 -2.45 -46.70
CA TYR A 295 -29.09 -1.92 -45.35
C TYR A 295 -28.15 -0.72 -45.40
N ALA A 296 -28.38 0.25 -44.55
CA ALA A 296 -27.53 1.44 -44.38
C ALA A 296 -27.72 2.02 -42.97
N PRO A 297 -26.74 2.76 -42.43
CA PRO A 297 -26.95 3.53 -41.23
C PRO A 297 -27.93 4.67 -41.51
N ARG A 298 -28.74 5.01 -40.50
CA ARG A 298 -29.54 6.22 -40.46
C ARG A 298 -29.18 6.96 -39.18
N SER A 299 -28.57 8.12 -39.33
CA SER A 299 -28.07 8.92 -38.22
C SER A 299 -28.72 10.31 -38.20
N ASP A 300 -28.86 10.88 -37.00
CA ASP A 300 -29.11 12.30 -36.79
C ASP A 300 -27.85 13.16 -36.96
N ALA A 301 -26.70 12.51 -37.10
CA ALA A 301 -25.39 13.11 -37.25
C ALA A 301 -24.85 13.20 -38.68
N GLY A 302 -25.67 12.96 -39.71
CA GLY A 302 -25.22 12.91 -41.10
C GLY A 302 -24.37 11.66 -41.39
N GLU A 303 -23.42 11.77 -42.31
CA GLU A 303 -22.54 10.66 -42.68
C GLU A 303 -21.47 10.42 -41.61
N ILE A 304 -21.31 9.16 -41.21
CA ILE A 304 -20.48 8.73 -40.10
C ILE A 304 -19.23 8.06 -40.64
N ALA A 305 -18.05 8.48 -40.17
CA ALA A 305 -16.81 7.76 -40.44
C ALA A 305 -16.62 6.59 -39.46
N VAL A 306 -16.72 6.86 -38.16
CA VAL A 306 -16.54 5.87 -37.08
C VAL A 306 -17.60 6.06 -36.01
N ALA A 307 -18.19 4.97 -35.53
CA ALA A 307 -19.07 4.97 -34.37
C ALA A 307 -18.87 3.74 -33.49
N VAL A 308 -18.89 3.96 -32.18
CA VAL A 308 -18.87 2.91 -31.15
C VAL A 308 -20.06 3.12 -30.22
N GLY A 309 -20.81 2.05 -29.96
CA GLY A 309 -21.94 2.03 -29.04
C GLY A 309 -21.55 2.41 -27.61
N GLY A 310 -22.44 3.16 -26.95
CA GLY A 310 -22.38 3.39 -25.51
C GLY A 310 -23.76 3.16 -24.88
N ASN A 311 -23.91 3.52 -23.60
CA ASN A 311 -25.17 3.30 -22.89
C ASN A 311 -25.67 4.55 -22.16
N ARG A 312 -24.89 5.07 -21.21
CA ARG A 312 -25.34 6.17 -20.34
C ARG A 312 -24.76 7.49 -20.77
N VAL A 313 -25.61 8.44 -21.13
CA VAL A 313 -25.21 9.85 -21.31
C VAL A 313 -24.86 10.43 -19.95
N LEU A 314 -23.66 10.98 -19.84
CA LEU A 314 -23.11 11.59 -18.64
C LEU A 314 -23.33 13.11 -18.64
N VAL A 315 -23.07 13.73 -19.79
CA VAL A 315 -23.25 15.16 -20.04
C VAL A 315 -23.96 15.31 -21.37
N ALA A 316 -24.95 16.19 -21.43
CA ALA A 316 -25.61 16.59 -22.67
C ALA A 316 -25.83 18.10 -22.66
N ASP A 317 -25.52 18.77 -23.76
CA ASP A 317 -25.68 20.22 -23.89
C ASP A 317 -24.98 21.03 -22.77
N GLY A 318 -23.82 20.56 -22.32
CA GLY A 318 -23.05 21.13 -21.21
C GLY A 318 -23.62 20.83 -19.82
N GLU A 319 -24.72 20.09 -19.72
CA GLU A 319 -25.41 19.77 -18.46
C GLU A 319 -25.24 18.30 -18.04
N ILE A 320 -24.94 18.09 -16.76
CA ILE A 320 -24.80 16.74 -16.18
C ILE A 320 -26.16 16.06 -16.14
N GLN A 321 -26.21 14.84 -16.64
CA GLN A 321 -27.45 14.05 -16.70
C GLN A 321 -27.75 13.34 -15.37
N PRO A 322 -29.02 12.96 -15.12
CA PRO A 322 -29.40 12.17 -13.95
C PRO A 322 -28.89 10.73 -14.07
N VAL A 323 -27.68 10.49 -13.55
CA VAL A 323 -26.97 9.21 -13.60
C VAL A 323 -26.70 8.64 -12.21
N ASP A 324 -26.21 7.39 -12.12
CA ASP A 324 -25.96 6.76 -10.83
C ASP A 324 -24.88 7.50 -10.01
N ALA A 325 -25.15 7.68 -8.71
CA ALA A 325 -24.28 8.39 -7.78
C ALA A 325 -23.80 7.49 -6.63
N VAL A 326 -24.07 6.18 -6.69
CA VAL A 326 -23.84 5.27 -5.57
C VAL A 326 -22.72 4.28 -5.89
N ALA A 327 -22.80 3.57 -7.00
CA ALA A 327 -21.94 2.47 -7.36
C ALA A 327 -20.65 2.93 -8.05
N ALA A 328 -19.53 2.85 -7.32
CA ALA A 328 -18.21 3.10 -7.86
C ALA A 328 -17.68 1.87 -8.59
N HIS A 329 -17.21 2.07 -9.82
CA HIS A 329 -16.62 1.01 -10.65
C HIS A 329 -15.43 1.57 -11.45
N PRO A 330 -14.57 0.70 -12.00
CA PRO A 330 -13.73 1.09 -13.12
C PRO A 330 -14.63 1.55 -14.27
N ARG A 331 -14.28 2.66 -14.93
CA ARG A 331 -15.11 3.28 -15.97
C ARG A 331 -14.28 3.60 -17.21
N THR A 332 -14.96 3.58 -18.35
CA THR A 332 -14.47 4.17 -19.60
C THR A 332 -15.50 5.16 -20.10
N ALA A 333 -15.07 6.34 -20.53
CA ALA A 333 -15.95 7.35 -21.09
C ALA A 333 -15.33 8.06 -22.28
N VAL A 334 -16.21 8.65 -23.09
CA VAL A 334 -15.85 9.53 -24.18
C VAL A 334 -16.63 10.83 -24.04
N GLY A 335 -15.95 11.97 -24.26
CA GLY A 335 -16.58 13.28 -24.27
C GLY A 335 -16.15 14.12 -25.47
N PHE A 336 -16.93 15.16 -25.77
CA PHE A 336 -16.80 16.00 -26.96
C PHE A 336 -16.98 17.48 -26.61
N SER A 337 -16.25 18.36 -27.28
CA SER A 337 -16.48 19.81 -27.19
C SER A 337 -17.75 20.23 -27.92
N ALA A 338 -18.30 21.40 -27.60
CA ALA A 338 -19.53 21.92 -28.21
C ALA A 338 -19.44 22.07 -29.74
N ASP A 339 -18.23 22.32 -30.27
CA ASP A 339 -17.96 22.44 -31.71
C ASP A 339 -17.53 21.12 -32.37
N GLY A 340 -17.43 20.03 -31.60
CA GLY A 340 -16.97 18.71 -32.05
C GLY A 340 -15.52 18.65 -32.52
N GLY A 341 -14.71 19.70 -32.31
CA GLY A 341 -13.29 19.73 -32.70
C GLY A 341 -12.37 19.04 -31.71
N ARG A 342 -12.83 18.81 -30.46
CA ARG A 342 -12.07 18.10 -29.42
C ARG A 342 -12.84 16.91 -28.88
N MET A 343 -12.10 15.90 -28.49
CA MET A 343 -12.59 14.68 -27.89
C MET A 343 -11.69 14.27 -26.72
N TRP A 344 -12.29 13.66 -25.70
CA TRP A 344 -11.56 13.08 -24.55
C TRP A 344 -11.90 11.60 -24.44
N LEU A 345 -10.87 10.76 -24.38
CA LEU A 345 -10.98 9.35 -24.02
C LEU A 345 -10.52 9.20 -22.57
N VAL A 346 -11.35 8.64 -21.71
CA VAL A 346 -11.06 8.58 -20.26
C VAL A 346 -11.21 7.15 -19.76
N THR A 347 -10.25 6.72 -18.95
CA THR A 347 -10.39 5.55 -18.08
C THR A 347 -10.20 5.92 -16.63
N ILE A 348 -10.99 5.28 -15.77
CA ILE A 348 -10.85 5.34 -14.32
C ILE A 348 -10.63 3.92 -13.84
N ASP A 349 -9.53 3.66 -13.15
CA ASP A 349 -9.27 2.37 -12.52
C ASP A 349 -10.21 2.13 -11.35
N GLY A 350 -10.42 0.88 -10.93
CA GLY A 350 -11.33 0.59 -9.83
C GLY A 350 -11.19 -0.83 -9.28
N ARG A 351 -11.85 -1.10 -8.15
CA ARG A 351 -11.79 -2.41 -7.44
C ARG A 351 -10.40 -2.79 -6.95
N GLN A 352 -9.56 -1.79 -6.70
CA GLN A 352 -8.21 -1.95 -6.17
C GLN A 352 -7.98 -0.98 -5.01
N ALA A 353 -7.02 -1.26 -4.14
CA ALA A 353 -6.71 -0.38 -3.01
C ALA A 353 -6.36 1.05 -3.51
N ASP A 354 -5.61 1.13 -4.60
CA ASP A 354 -5.13 2.39 -5.18
C ASP A 354 -6.19 3.17 -5.95
N SER A 355 -7.35 2.55 -6.23
CA SER A 355 -8.47 3.22 -6.88
C SER A 355 -9.79 2.51 -6.59
N ARG A 356 -10.71 3.23 -5.93
CA ARG A 356 -12.08 2.76 -5.68
C ARG A 356 -12.95 2.78 -6.95
N GLY A 357 -12.53 3.50 -7.98
CA GLY A 357 -13.34 3.82 -9.15
C GLY A 357 -14.23 5.04 -8.95
N MET A 358 -15.00 5.37 -9.99
CA MET A 358 -15.97 6.47 -9.98
C MET A 358 -17.40 5.96 -10.14
N THR A 359 -18.32 6.63 -9.47
CA THR A 359 -19.74 6.62 -9.82
C THR A 359 -19.96 7.31 -11.16
N GLU A 360 -21.12 7.10 -11.80
CA GLU A 360 -21.42 7.77 -13.07
C GLU A 360 -21.50 9.29 -12.88
N LEU A 361 -22.00 9.77 -11.74
CA LEU A 361 -22.06 11.20 -11.42
C LEU A 361 -20.66 11.81 -11.22
N GLU A 362 -19.77 11.11 -10.54
CA GLU A 362 -18.37 11.53 -10.39
C GLU A 362 -17.67 11.60 -11.76
N LEU A 363 -17.88 10.59 -12.60
CA LEU A 363 -17.37 10.57 -13.97
C LEU A 363 -17.95 11.71 -14.82
N ALA A 364 -19.25 11.98 -14.74
CA ALA A 364 -19.90 13.09 -15.45
C ALA A 364 -19.31 14.46 -15.05
N ARG A 365 -19.05 14.66 -13.74
CA ARG A 365 -18.37 15.87 -13.24
C ARG A 365 -16.94 15.96 -13.77
N HIS A 366 -16.21 14.86 -13.79
CA HIS A 366 -14.87 14.81 -14.36
C HIS A 366 -14.89 15.15 -15.86
N MET A 367 -15.76 14.54 -16.66
CA MET A 367 -15.92 14.86 -18.09
C MET A 367 -16.26 16.35 -18.31
N LYS A 368 -17.18 16.91 -17.53
CA LYS A 368 -17.51 18.34 -17.58
C LYS A 368 -16.30 19.22 -17.21
N SER A 369 -15.49 18.81 -16.23
CA SER A 369 -14.27 19.53 -15.83
C SER A 369 -13.19 19.55 -16.93
N LEU A 370 -13.15 18.52 -17.78
CA LEU A 370 -12.28 18.48 -18.97
C LEU A 370 -12.76 19.40 -20.10
N GLY A 371 -14.00 19.90 -20.02
CA GLY A 371 -14.64 20.74 -21.03
C GLY A 371 -15.59 20.00 -21.97
N ALA A 372 -16.01 18.78 -21.62
CA ALA A 372 -17.01 18.05 -22.40
C ALA A 372 -18.36 18.76 -22.34
N HIS A 373 -18.90 19.10 -23.51
CA HIS A 373 -20.27 19.55 -23.72
C HIS A 373 -21.22 18.35 -23.79
N ASP A 374 -20.76 17.27 -24.41
CA ASP A 374 -21.48 16.00 -24.48
C ASP A 374 -20.54 14.87 -24.06
N ALA A 375 -21.03 13.89 -23.28
CA ALA A 375 -20.23 12.74 -22.86
C ALA A 375 -21.09 11.49 -22.64
N ILE A 376 -20.52 10.33 -22.92
CA ILE A 376 -21.16 9.02 -22.76
C ILE A 376 -20.23 8.04 -22.05
N ASN A 377 -20.82 7.22 -21.18
CA ASN A 377 -20.16 6.09 -20.55
C ASN A 377 -20.19 4.87 -21.48
N LEU A 378 -19.00 4.28 -21.67
CA LEU A 378 -18.76 3.04 -22.41
C LEU A 378 -18.73 1.84 -21.46
N ASP A 379 -18.38 0.65 -21.96
CA ASP A 379 -18.23 -0.52 -21.08
C ASP A 379 -17.10 -0.29 -20.07
N GLY A 380 -17.32 -0.72 -18.83
CA GLY A 380 -16.42 -0.48 -17.70
C GLY A 380 -15.95 -1.77 -17.03
N GLY A 381 -15.66 -1.70 -15.73
CA GLY A 381 -15.16 -2.85 -14.99
C GLY A 381 -13.83 -3.34 -15.57
N GLY A 382 -13.61 -4.66 -15.61
CA GLY A 382 -12.38 -5.24 -16.17
C GLY A 382 -12.17 -5.01 -17.67
N SER A 383 -13.16 -4.46 -18.38
CA SER A 383 -13.00 -4.03 -19.78
C SER A 383 -12.23 -2.70 -19.89
N SER A 384 -12.24 -1.88 -18.83
CA SER A 384 -11.65 -0.53 -18.84
C SER A 384 -10.16 -0.61 -19.15
N THR A 385 -9.79 -0.17 -20.35
CA THR A 385 -8.41 -0.21 -20.85
C THR A 385 -8.15 1.04 -21.67
N LEU A 386 -7.09 1.78 -21.35
CA LEU A 386 -6.57 2.89 -22.15
C LEU A 386 -5.19 2.53 -22.67
N LEU A 387 -5.00 2.75 -23.97
CA LEU A 387 -3.75 2.62 -24.67
C LEU A 387 -3.26 3.99 -25.11
N ALA A 388 -1.96 4.23 -24.96
CA ALA A 388 -1.29 5.35 -25.59
C ALA A 388 0.16 4.99 -25.92
N ARG A 389 0.63 5.49 -27.05
CA ARG A 389 1.99 5.29 -27.53
C ARG A 389 2.91 6.38 -26.99
N GLU A 390 4.10 6.00 -26.52
CA GLU A 390 5.17 6.96 -26.29
C GLU A 390 5.88 7.35 -27.57
N ARG A 391 6.41 8.56 -27.63
CA ARG A 391 7.18 9.00 -28.80
C ARG A 391 8.38 8.10 -29.04
N GLY A 392 8.54 7.62 -30.27
CA GLY A 392 9.60 6.70 -30.64
C GLY A 392 9.33 5.24 -30.30
N GLU A 393 8.15 4.91 -29.74
CA GLU A 393 7.63 3.54 -29.67
C GLU A 393 6.86 3.19 -30.94
N ARG A 394 6.78 1.89 -31.24
CA ARG A 394 6.01 1.40 -32.40
C ARG A 394 4.53 1.24 -32.08
N GLU A 395 4.24 0.67 -30.92
CA GLU A 395 2.90 0.23 -30.54
C GLU A 395 2.41 1.04 -29.33
N ALA A 396 1.09 1.19 -29.20
CA ALA A 396 0.49 1.78 -28.01
C ALA A 396 0.47 0.77 -26.86
N GLU A 397 0.79 1.22 -25.66
CA GLU A 397 0.85 0.37 -24.46
C GLU A 397 -0.26 0.74 -23.48
N VAL A 398 -0.59 -0.21 -22.59
CA VAL A 398 -1.61 0.01 -21.55
C VAL A 398 -1.07 1.02 -20.54
N ARG A 399 -1.86 2.05 -20.23
CA ARG A 399 -1.48 3.11 -19.28
C ARG A 399 -2.20 3.03 -17.93
N ASN A 400 -3.35 2.37 -17.91
CA ASN A 400 -4.15 2.16 -16.70
C ASN A 400 -3.86 0.78 -16.07
N SER A 401 -4.46 0.48 -14.91
CA SER A 401 -4.39 -0.84 -14.26
C SER A 401 -5.72 -1.61 -14.42
N PRO A 402 -5.82 -2.57 -15.37
CA PRO A 402 -7.05 -3.33 -15.58
C PRO A 402 -7.48 -4.10 -14.33
N SER A 403 -8.74 -3.94 -13.90
CA SER A 403 -9.23 -4.49 -12.62
C SER A 403 -9.26 -6.03 -12.53
N ASP A 404 -9.08 -6.74 -13.65
CA ASP A 404 -8.98 -8.21 -13.69
C ASP A 404 -7.52 -8.70 -13.50
N GLY A 405 -6.58 -7.79 -13.21
CA GLY A 405 -5.13 -8.05 -13.13
C GLY A 405 -4.44 -8.21 -14.49
N ARG A 406 -5.20 -8.14 -15.58
CA ARG A 406 -4.75 -8.19 -16.97
C ARG A 406 -5.83 -7.58 -17.88
N GLN A 407 -5.45 -7.23 -19.11
CA GLN A 407 -6.42 -6.80 -20.12
C GLN A 407 -7.49 -7.89 -20.34
N ARG A 408 -8.76 -7.50 -20.23
CA ARG A 408 -9.87 -8.36 -20.62
C ARG A 408 -9.99 -8.38 -22.14
N PRO A 409 -10.22 -9.55 -22.76
CA PRO A 409 -10.63 -9.60 -24.16
C PRO A 409 -11.99 -8.91 -24.38
N VAL A 410 -12.00 -7.85 -25.19
CA VAL A 410 -13.19 -7.06 -25.56
C VAL A 410 -13.46 -7.19 -27.06
N PRO A 411 -14.69 -6.95 -27.56
CA PRO A 411 -14.98 -7.13 -28.97
C PRO A 411 -14.76 -5.89 -29.84
N ASN A 412 -14.64 -4.71 -29.24
CA ASN A 412 -14.33 -3.48 -29.96
C ASN A 412 -13.73 -2.40 -29.06
N GLY A 413 -13.32 -1.30 -29.69
CA GLY A 413 -12.84 -0.09 -29.04
C GLY A 413 -12.86 1.12 -29.96
N PHE A 414 -12.52 2.28 -29.40
CA PHE A 414 -12.35 3.51 -30.13
C PHE A 414 -10.87 3.88 -30.14
N GLY A 415 -10.27 3.96 -31.33
CA GLY A 415 -8.85 4.26 -31.51
C GLY A 415 -8.62 5.56 -32.25
N ILE A 416 -7.44 6.13 -32.07
CA ILE A 416 -6.92 7.23 -32.88
C ILE A 416 -5.61 6.79 -33.50
N SER A 417 -5.53 6.89 -34.82
CA SER A 417 -4.33 6.68 -35.63
C SER A 417 -3.79 8.02 -36.10
N THR A 418 -2.54 8.06 -36.54
CA THR A 418 -1.95 9.25 -37.19
C THR A 418 -1.92 9.06 -38.70
N GLU A 419 -1.91 10.15 -39.45
CA GLU A 419 -1.39 10.11 -40.82
C GLU A 419 0.03 9.52 -40.83
N PRO A 420 0.44 8.82 -41.91
CA PRO A 420 1.83 8.40 -42.06
C PRO A 420 2.77 9.61 -42.00
N GLY A 421 3.72 9.59 -41.08
CA GLY A 421 4.76 10.60 -40.98
C GLY A 421 5.80 10.49 -42.08
N SER A 422 6.72 11.46 -42.12
CA SER A 422 7.81 11.53 -43.10
C SER A 422 8.80 10.37 -42.99
N GLY A 423 8.84 9.67 -41.85
CA GLY A 423 9.89 8.71 -41.51
C GLY A 423 11.28 9.36 -41.33
N GLY A 424 11.35 10.70 -41.39
CA GLY A 424 12.54 11.48 -41.11
C GLY A 424 12.69 11.72 -39.61
N LEU A 425 13.93 11.73 -39.13
CA LEU A 425 14.19 12.04 -37.72
C LEU A 425 13.88 13.53 -37.46
N THR A 426 12.94 13.80 -36.58
CA THR A 426 12.59 15.18 -36.15
C THR A 426 12.88 15.43 -34.68
N GLY A 427 12.90 14.37 -33.86
CA GLY A 427 13.15 14.47 -32.43
C GLY A 427 13.65 13.16 -31.82
N PHE A 428 14.05 13.25 -30.56
CA PHE A 428 14.33 12.13 -29.67
C PHE A 428 13.41 12.18 -28.45
N ALA A 429 13.14 11.03 -27.84
CA ALA A 429 12.47 10.93 -26.54
C ALA A 429 13.46 10.45 -25.46
N PRO A 430 14.38 11.32 -24.98
CA PRO A 430 15.33 10.96 -23.93
C PRO A 430 14.64 10.75 -22.58
N ARG A 431 15.01 9.69 -21.86
CA ARG A 431 14.50 9.34 -20.52
C ARG A 431 15.40 8.32 -19.83
N PRO A 432 15.26 8.09 -18.50
CA PRO A 432 15.83 6.92 -17.85
C PRO A 432 15.41 5.63 -18.55
N ALA A 433 16.32 4.65 -18.61
CA ALA A 433 16.07 3.37 -19.24
C ALA A 433 15.00 2.54 -18.52
N GLN A 434 14.89 2.71 -17.20
CA GLN A 434 13.84 2.12 -16.37
C GLN A 434 12.84 3.20 -15.97
N GLU A 435 11.55 2.96 -16.23
CA GLU A 435 10.46 3.86 -15.84
C GLU A 435 10.00 3.55 -14.42
N THR A 436 10.73 4.13 -13.46
CA THR A 436 10.40 4.08 -12.03
C THR A 436 10.13 5.49 -11.52
N GLU A 437 9.40 5.62 -10.41
CA GLU A 437 9.09 6.90 -9.76
C GLU A 437 10.35 7.78 -9.54
N ASP A 438 11.44 7.17 -9.06
CA ASP A 438 12.71 7.86 -8.82
C ASP A 438 13.73 7.71 -9.96
N GLY A 439 13.32 7.25 -11.15
CA GLY A 439 14.26 6.96 -12.25
C GLY A 439 15.04 8.20 -12.73
N GLY A 440 14.50 9.40 -12.50
CA GLY A 440 15.15 10.68 -12.78
C GLY A 440 16.21 11.09 -11.75
N ARG A 441 16.38 10.36 -10.64
CA ARG A 441 17.35 10.67 -9.58
C ARG A 441 18.65 9.85 -9.76
N VAL A 442 19.78 10.48 -9.49
CA VAL A 442 21.12 9.85 -9.54
C VAL A 442 21.98 10.36 -8.40
N LEU A 443 22.53 9.46 -7.59
CA LEU A 443 23.45 9.81 -6.49
C LEU A 443 24.83 10.20 -7.02
N SER A 444 25.45 11.18 -6.36
CA SER A 444 26.78 11.64 -6.76
C SER A 444 27.82 10.52 -6.66
N GLY A 445 28.52 10.25 -7.77
CA GLY A 445 29.50 9.18 -7.90
C GLY A 445 28.95 7.88 -8.49
N LEU A 446 27.65 7.80 -8.75
CA LEU A 446 26.97 6.68 -9.40
C LEU A 446 26.43 7.09 -10.79
N SER A 447 25.95 6.11 -11.54
CA SER A 447 25.45 6.26 -12.90
C SER A 447 23.95 6.01 -13.05
N ARG A 448 23.43 6.39 -14.20
CA ARG A 448 22.06 6.14 -14.65
C ARG A 448 22.07 5.92 -16.15
N GLU A 449 21.46 4.82 -16.59
CA GLU A 449 21.36 4.52 -18.01
C GLU A 449 20.18 5.28 -18.63
N LEU A 450 20.42 5.91 -19.78
CA LEU A 450 19.41 6.67 -20.51
C LEU A 450 19.09 6.03 -21.87
N VAL A 451 17.85 6.16 -22.29
CA VAL A 451 17.42 5.79 -23.64
C VAL A 451 16.85 7.01 -24.33
N ALA A 452 17.08 7.11 -25.64
CA ALA A 452 16.49 8.15 -26.47
C ALA A 452 16.08 7.54 -27.81
N ARG A 453 14.79 7.25 -27.94
CA ARG A 453 14.22 6.72 -29.18
C ARG A 453 14.01 7.86 -30.16
N GLY A 454 14.51 7.69 -31.39
CA GLY A 454 14.29 8.66 -32.46
C GLY A 454 12.85 8.59 -32.97
N HIS A 455 12.28 9.75 -33.31
CA HIS A 455 10.93 9.81 -33.87
C HIS A 455 10.77 10.87 -34.97
N ASP A 456 9.77 10.68 -35.82
CA ASP A 456 9.33 11.67 -36.81
C ASP A 456 8.31 12.66 -36.21
N GLU A 457 7.78 13.56 -37.02
CA GLU A 457 6.86 14.62 -36.60
C GLU A 457 5.56 14.08 -36.00
N THR A 458 5.19 12.83 -36.30
CA THR A 458 4.01 12.14 -35.76
C THR A 458 4.30 11.41 -34.46
N GLY A 459 5.56 11.32 -34.05
CA GLY A 459 6.02 10.51 -32.92
C GLY A 459 6.29 9.04 -33.29
N ALA A 460 6.17 8.66 -34.57
CA ALA A 460 6.46 7.30 -35.03
C ALA A 460 7.97 7.00 -34.96
N PRO A 461 8.37 5.73 -34.75
CA PRO A 461 9.76 5.39 -34.45
C PRO A 461 10.65 5.53 -35.69
N VAL A 462 11.77 6.22 -35.55
CA VAL A 462 12.81 6.38 -36.57
C VAL A 462 14.12 5.79 -36.04
N PRO A 463 14.69 4.76 -36.71
CA PRO A 463 15.99 4.23 -36.34
C PRO A 463 17.08 5.31 -36.36
N ALA A 464 17.53 5.71 -35.17
CA ALA A 464 18.56 6.73 -35.00
C ALA A 464 19.43 6.38 -33.80
N ARG A 465 20.72 6.76 -33.87
CA ARG A 465 21.64 6.70 -32.74
C ARG A 465 21.94 8.13 -32.29
N PRO A 466 21.54 8.55 -31.08
CA PRO A 466 21.83 9.87 -30.59
C PRO A 466 23.30 10.00 -30.18
N PHE A 467 23.81 11.24 -30.25
CA PHE A 467 24.96 11.70 -29.51
C PHE A 467 24.46 12.36 -28.22
N TRP A 468 25.01 11.94 -27.09
CA TRP A 468 24.60 12.42 -25.77
C TRP A 468 25.59 13.45 -25.21
N PHE A 469 25.08 14.51 -24.58
CA PHE A 469 25.89 15.46 -23.84
C PHE A 469 25.08 16.15 -22.73
N THR A 470 25.78 16.71 -21.74
CA THR A 470 25.19 17.60 -20.74
C THR A 470 25.84 18.97 -20.83
N THR A 471 25.07 20.03 -20.55
CA THR A 471 25.58 21.40 -20.46
C THR A 471 26.19 21.71 -19.09
N ASN A 472 26.10 20.80 -18.12
CA ASN A 472 26.62 20.97 -16.76
C ASN A 472 27.69 19.91 -16.39
N PRO A 473 28.91 19.98 -16.96
CA PRO A 473 29.99 19.01 -16.71
C PRO A 473 30.53 19.02 -15.27
N LEU A 474 30.15 20.02 -14.46
CA LEU A 474 30.51 20.09 -13.04
C LEU A 474 29.65 19.14 -12.20
N ARG A 475 28.44 18.81 -12.67
CA ARG A 475 27.47 17.97 -11.95
C ARG A 475 27.26 16.59 -12.57
N GLY A 476 27.78 16.34 -13.76
CA GLY A 476 27.83 14.99 -14.32
C GLY A 476 28.51 14.96 -15.69
N ASN A 477 28.73 13.77 -16.24
CA ASN A 477 29.25 13.60 -17.60
C ASN A 477 28.57 12.42 -18.30
N MET A 478 28.50 12.50 -19.62
CA MET A 478 28.00 11.40 -20.46
C MET A 478 29.14 10.50 -20.92
N ASN A 479 28.90 9.18 -20.91
CA ASN A 479 29.69 8.18 -21.60
C ASN A 479 28.76 7.29 -22.44
N GLY A 480 28.52 7.68 -23.69
CA GLY A 480 27.42 7.06 -24.45
C GLY A 480 26.07 7.44 -23.83
N SER A 481 25.19 6.48 -23.58
CA SER A 481 23.89 6.66 -22.92
C SER A 481 23.97 6.76 -21.39
N GLU A 482 25.12 6.40 -20.81
CA GLU A 482 25.31 6.44 -19.37
C GLU A 482 25.61 7.87 -18.90
N PHE A 483 24.84 8.35 -17.93
CA PHE A 483 25.13 9.59 -17.20
C PHE A 483 25.77 9.26 -15.86
N THR A 484 27.01 9.71 -15.63
CA THR A 484 27.67 9.61 -14.32
C THR A 484 27.54 10.93 -13.56
N ALA A 485 26.90 10.88 -12.39
CA ALA A 485 26.71 12.03 -11.52
C ALA A 485 27.99 12.43 -10.78
N ARG A 486 28.19 13.73 -10.56
CA ARG A 486 29.33 14.29 -9.81
C ARG A 486 28.85 15.10 -8.61
N ARG A 487 29.55 14.90 -7.48
CA ARG A 487 29.34 15.67 -6.26
C ARG A 487 29.62 17.15 -6.48
N ASP A 488 28.93 17.99 -5.71
CA ASP A 488 29.37 19.37 -5.57
C ASP A 488 30.76 19.42 -4.93
N TRP A 489 31.58 20.39 -5.35
CA TRP A 489 32.88 20.59 -4.75
C TRP A 489 32.81 21.33 -3.41
N PHE A 490 31.84 22.23 -3.25
CA PHE A 490 31.73 23.09 -2.07
C PHE A 490 30.76 22.52 -1.04
N ASP A 491 29.73 21.83 -1.50
CA ASP A 491 28.70 21.25 -0.63
C ASP A 491 28.25 19.86 -1.12
N PRO A 492 28.88 18.76 -0.65
CA PRO A 492 28.56 17.41 -1.11
C PRO A 492 27.11 16.96 -0.89
N ALA A 493 26.34 17.64 -0.04
CA ALA A 493 24.91 17.39 0.16
C ALA A 493 24.03 18.13 -0.86
N ARG A 494 24.56 19.12 -1.57
CA ARG A 494 23.80 19.95 -2.50
C ARG A 494 23.35 19.17 -3.73
N HIS A 495 22.04 19.20 -3.98
CA HIS A 495 21.42 18.66 -5.19
C HIS A 495 21.47 19.64 -6.36
N ALA A 496 21.33 19.11 -7.57
CA ALA A 496 21.23 19.92 -8.78
C ALA A 496 20.38 19.23 -9.85
N GLU A 497 19.51 19.99 -10.52
CA GLU A 497 18.92 19.57 -11.78
C GLU A 497 19.96 19.69 -12.91
N VAL A 498 20.07 18.64 -13.72
CA VAL A 498 21.01 18.54 -14.83
C VAL A 498 20.27 18.10 -16.08
N ASP A 499 20.29 18.97 -17.09
CA ASP A 499 19.81 18.61 -18.41
C ASP A 499 20.82 17.72 -19.14
N VAL A 500 20.29 16.65 -19.71
CA VAL A 500 20.99 15.73 -20.60
C VAL A 500 20.29 15.74 -21.96
N TYR A 501 21.07 16.01 -23.01
CA TYR A 501 20.58 16.17 -24.37
C TYR A 501 20.91 14.96 -25.22
N ALA A 502 19.95 14.53 -26.03
CA ALA A 502 20.12 13.59 -27.13
C ALA A 502 20.04 14.34 -28.46
N ALA A 503 21.08 14.23 -29.29
CA ALA A 503 21.19 14.97 -30.55
C ALA A 503 21.57 14.10 -31.74
N GLY A 504 21.08 14.43 -32.93
CA GLY A 504 21.43 13.71 -34.16
C GLY A 504 20.68 14.21 -35.38
N ARG A 505 21.39 14.39 -36.51
CA ARG A 505 20.82 14.82 -37.80
C ARG A 505 19.91 16.06 -37.73
N GLY A 506 20.21 17.00 -36.84
CA GLY A 506 19.45 18.24 -36.63
C GLY A 506 18.35 18.16 -35.57
N ALA A 507 18.00 16.96 -35.09
CA ALA A 507 17.13 16.76 -33.94
C ALA A 507 17.90 16.97 -32.63
N LEU A 508 17.23 17.57 -31.64
CA LEU A 508 17.78 17.85 -30.31
C LEU A 508 16.64 17.88 -29.29
N ASP A 509 16.67 16.95 -28.33
CA ASP A 509 15.74 16.89 -27.21
C ASP A 509 16.49 16.65 -25.91
N ARG A 510 15.85 16.89 -24.76
CA ARG A 510 16.47 16.75 -23.45
C ARG A 510 15.60 16.00 -22.45
N THR A 511 16.26 15.37 -21.49
CA THR A 511 15.68 14.95 -20.21
C THR A 511 16.40 15.66 -19.07
N THR A 512 15.75 15.81 -17.92
CA THR A 512 16.32 16.45 -16.74
C THR A 512 16.49 15.39 -15.66
N LEU A 513 17.71 15.28 -15.13
CA LEU A 513 18.04 14.39 -14.01
C LEU A 513 18.26 15.22 -12.74
N THR A 514 17.86 14.69 -11.60
CA THR A 514 18.19 15.24 -10.28
C THR A 514 19.43 14.55 -9.75
N VAL A 515 20.55 15.28 -9.70
CA VAL A 515 21.80 14.81 -9.10
C VAL A 515 21.73 15.03 -7.59
N LEU A 516 21.62 13.93 -6.84
CA LEU A 516 21.59 13.91 -5.38
C LEU A 516 22.98 14.02 -4.77
N GLY A 517 23.06 14.13 -3.43
CA GLY A 517 24.32 14.21 -2.70
C GLY A 517 25.15 12.93 -2.81
N SER A 518 26.34 12.93 -2.18
CA SER A 518 27.12 11.70 -2.05
C SER A 518 26.39 10.71 -1.14
N PRO A 519 26.29 9.42 -1.53
CA PRO A 519 25.63 8.43 -0.69
C PRO A 519 26.41 8.25 0.61
N VAL A 520 25.68 8.14 1.71
CA VAL A 520 26.22 7.85 3.06
C VAL A 520 25.73 6.51 3.59
N ARG A 521 24.67 5.95 2.99
CA ARG A 521 24.07 4.67 3.34
C ARG A 521 23.61 3.92 2.09
N LEU A 522 23.68 2.60 2.14
CA LEU A 522 23.00 1.71 1.21
C LEU A 522 21.89 0.95 1.94
N GLY A 523 20.92 0.45 1.21
CA GLY A 523 19.90 -0.48 1.73
C GLY A 523 19.37 -1.39 0.64
N GLY A 524 18.87 -2.57 1.02
CA GLY A 524 18.16 -3.47 0.11
C GLY A 524 16.66 -3.18 0.07
N SER A 525 15.99 -3.56 -1.02
CA SER A 525 14.52 -3.62 -1.08
C SER A 525 13.94 -4.71 -0.15
N THR A 526 14.79 -5.61 0.34
CA THR A 526 14.46 -6.68 1.27
C THR A 526 15.71 -7.06 2.06
N GLU A 527 15.52 -7.48 3.31
CA GLU A 527 16.58 -8.07 4.15
C GLU A 527 16.84 -9.54 3.78
N GLN A 528 15.91 -10.18 3.06
CA GLN A 528 16.04 -11.59 2.68
C GLN A 528 15.30 -11.96 1.39
N VAL A 529 15.93 -12.86 0.62
CA VAL A 529 15.30 -13.61 -0.48
C VAL A 529 15.17 -15.08 -0.08
N ALA A 530 13.93 -15.55 0.12
CA ALA A 530 13.64 -16.95 0.43
C ALA A 530 13.20 -17.70 -0.84
N LEU A 531 13.87 -18.82 -1.15
CA LEU A 531 13.68 -19.61 -2.35
C LEU A 531 13.29 -21.05 -1.98
N SER A 532 12.32 -21.63 -2.69
CA SER A 532 11.75 -22.94 -2.32
C SER A 532 12.63 -24.14 -2.67
N GLY A 533 13.59 -24.00 -3.60
CA GLY A 533 14.42 -25.08 -4.12
C GLY A 533 15.07 -24.70 -5.45
N PRO A 534 15.76 -25.62 -6.15
CA PRO A 534 16.54 -25.32 -7.35
C PRO A 534 15.67 -24.72 -8.47
N GLY A 535 16.18 -23.68 -9.13
CA GLY A 535 15.46 -22.97 -10.19
C GLY A 535 14.38 -22.00 -9.71
N ALA A 536 13.99 -22.03 -8.42
CA ALA A 536 13.17 -20.97 -7.83
C ALA A 536 13.95 -19.65 -7.88
N SER A 537 13.24 -18.55 -8.17
CA SER A 537 13.86 -17.23 -8.24
C SER A 537 13.09 -16.18 -7.45
N GLY A 538 13.81 -15.18 -6.97
CA GLY A 538 13.32 -13.99 -6.32
C GLY A 538 14.08 -12.76 -6.84
N ARG A 539 13.75 -11.59 -6.32
CA ARG A 539 14.35 -10.32 -6.75
C ARG A 539 14.68 -9.46 -5.55
N PHE A 540 15.72 -8.63 -5.68
CA PHE A 540 15.97 -7.51 -4.78
C PHE A 540 16.53 -6.32 -5.55
N GLN A 541 16.43 -5.12 -4.97
CA GLN A 541 17.05 -3.90 -5.47
C GLN A 541 18.02 -3.37 -4.42
N VAL A 542 18.98 -2.56 -4.87
CA VAL A 542 19.90 -1.84 -3.98
C VAL A 542 19.61 -0.35 -4.10
N TYR A 543 19.36 0.29 -2.97
CA TYR A 543 19.14 1.72 -2.84
C TYR A 543 20.34 2.38 -2.20
N GLY A 544 20.60 3.62 -2.59
CA GLY A 544 21.50 4.52 -1.88
C GLY A 544 20.75 5.72 -1.35
N TYR A 545 21.28 6.29 -0.26
CA TYR A 545 20.71 7.46 0.39
C TYR A 545 21.81 8.47 0.69
N ASP A 546 21.57 9.74 0.40
CA ASP A 546 22.48 10.81 0.80
C ASP A 546 22.25 11.27 2.25
N ALA A 547 23.05 12.25 2.71
CA ALA A 547 23.02 12.73 4.09
C ALA A 547 21.71 13.43 4.48
N ASP A 548 20.92 13.87 3.51
CA ASP A 548 19.61 14.50 3.73
C ASP A 548 18.46 13.49 3.54
N GLY A 549 18.76 12.19 3.42
CA GLY A 549 17.76 11.13 3.32
C GLY A 549 17.14 10.98 1.94
N TYR A 550 17.67 11.67 0.91
CA TYR A 550 17.20 11.49 -0.45
C TYR A 550 17.70 10.18 -1.04
N GLY A 551 16.77 9.36 -1.51
CA GLY A 551 17.04 8.01 -2.00
C GLY A 551 16.82 7.83 -3.50
N THR A 552 17.48 6.82 -4.06
CA THR A 552 17.14 6.20 -5.35
C THR A 552 17.75 4.80 -5.44
N TRP A 553 17.18 3.93 -6.27
CA TRP A 553 17.82 2.66 -6.65
C TRP A 553 19.13 2.91 -7.41
N ILE A 554 20.06 1.96 -7.32
CA ILE A 554 21.40 2.02 -7.94
C ILE A 554 21.44 1.10 -9.15
N GLU A 555 22.02 1.55 -10.26
CA GLU A 555 22.22 0.70 -11.45
C GLU A 555 22.99 -0.58 -11.09
N PRO A 556 22.58 -1.75 -11.58
CA PRO A 556 23.33 -2.98 -11.34
C PRO A 556 24.80 -2.92 -11.77
N GLU A 557 25.15 -2.06 -12.73
CA GLU A 557 26.54 -1.86 -13.19
C GLU A 557 27.43 -1.14 -12.15
N ASP A 558 26.84 -0.36 -11.25
CA ASP A 558 27.55 0.31 -10.15
C ASP A 558 27.72 -0.58 -8.91
N VAL A 559 27.05 -1.73 -8.88
CA VAL A 559 27.01 -2.61 -7.71
C VAL A 559 27.88 -3.84 -7.94
N ARG A 560 28.82 -4.05 -7.02
CA ARG A 560 29.56 -5.30 -6.93
C ARG A 560 28.94 -6.20 -5.86
N LEU A 561 28.68 -7.46 -6.20
CA LEU A 561 28.10 -8.43 -5.28
C LEU A 561 29.12 -9.48 -4.82
N ASP A 562 29.11 -9.81 -3.53
CA ASP A 562 29.85 -10.91 -2.93
C ASP A 562 28.84 -11.92 -2.33
N TYR A 563 28.84 -13.18 -2.81
CA TYR A 563 27.92 -14.25 -2.37
C TYR A 563 28.45 -15.66 -2.72
N ASP A 564 27.87 -16.72 -2.14
CA ASP A 564 28.21 -18.12 -2.49
C ASP A 564 27.44 -18.59 -3.73
N SER A 565 28.13 -18.61 -4.88
CA SER A 565 27.57 -19.02 -6.16
C SER A 565 27.17 -20.51 -6.24
N ARG A 566 27.49 -21.31 -5.21
CA ARG A 566 27.04 -22.71 -5.11
C ARG A 566 25.61 -22.80 -4.57
N VAL A 567 25.13 -21.78 -3.86
CA VAL A 567 23.79 -21.73 -3.26
C VAL A 567 22.80 -21.00 -4.17
N VAL A 568 23.20 -19.84 -4.69
CA VAL A 568 22.38 -19.01 -5.59
C VAL A 568 23.21 -18.44 -6.73
N ARG A 569 22.55 -18.07 -7.83
CA ARG A 569 23.08 -17.23 -8.91
C ARG A 569 22.37 -15.88 -8.88
N VAL A 570 23.12 -14.78 -8.92
CA VAL A 570 22.57 -13.42 -8.94
C VAL A 570 22.94 -12.73 -10.24
N GLU A 571 21.95 -12.19 -10.94
CA GLU A 571 22.09 -11.57 -12.27
C GLU A 571 21.37 -10.21 -12.30
N PRO A 572 21.92 -9.18 -12.98
CA PRO A 572 21.20 -7.94 -13.26
C PRO A 572 19.86 -8.20 -13.95
N ASP A 573 18.82 -7.49 -13.52
CA ASP A 573 17.46 -7.61 -14.06
C ASP A 573 16.74 -6.27 -13.87
N GLY A 574 16.69 -5.43 -14.91
CA GLY A 574 16.09 -4.08 -14.86
C GLY A 574 16.77 -3.18 -13.81
N ASP A 575 15.97 -2.56 -12.97
CA ASP A 575 16.36 -1.72 -11.82
C ASP A 575 16.83 -2.51 -10.57
N GLY A 576 17.32 -3.74 -10.75
CA GLY A 576 17.75 -4.58 -9.63
C GLY A 576 18.39 -5.90 -10.05
N PHE A 577 18.21 -6.92 -9.20
CA PHE A 577 18.87 -8.22 -9.30
C PHE A 577 17.89 -9.38 -9.17
N ARG A 578 17.99 -10.36 -10.07
CA ARG A 578 17.33 -11.66 -9.95
C ARG A 578 18.23 -12.64 -9.23
N VAL A 579 17.71 -13.31 -8.20
CA VAL A 579 18.39 -14.36 -7.44
C VAL A 579 17.75 -15.70 -7.77
N THR A 580 18.50 -16.65 -8.29
CA THR A 580 18.02 -18.00 -8.65
C THR A 580 18.73 -19.06 -7.81
N ALA A 581 17.98 -19.96 -7.19
CA ALA A 581 18.54 -21.06 -6.40
C ALA A 581 19.26 -22.08 -7.30
N THR A 582 20.48 -22.47 -6.90
CA THR A 582 21.29 -23.49 -7.59
C THR A 582 21.42 -24.79 -6.80
N ALA A 583 21.06 -24.78 -5.51
CA ALA A 583 21.09 -25.94 -4.62
C ALA A 583 19.69 -26.35 -4.17
N GLU A 584 19.55 -27.57 -3.63
CA GLU A 584 18.30 -28.05 -3.00
C GLU A 584 18.05 -27.36 -1.65
N SER A 585 19.13 -27.04 -0.94
CA SER A 585 19.10 -26.38 0.36
C SER A 585 20.42 -25.65 0.60
N GLY A 586 20.37 -24.51 1.29
CA GLY A 586 21.54 -23.74 1.69
C GLY A 586 21.19 -22.29 2.01
N ALA A 587 22.15 -21.54 2.55
CA ALA A 587 22.01 -20.10 2.74
C ALA A 587 23.33 -19.39 2.45
N THR A 588 23.24 -18.15 2.00
CA THR A 588 24.40 -17.28 1.76
C THR A 588 24.05 -15.83 2.06
N ALA A 589 24.99 -15.07 2.62
CA ALA A 589 24.87 -13.63 2.72
C ALA A 589 25.26 -13.03 1.36
N ILE A 590 24.40 -12.15 0.84
CA ILE A 590 24.69 -11.33 -0.33
C ILE A 590 25.12 -9.97 0.20
N THR A 591 26.38 -9.59 -0.04
CA THR A 591 26.87 -8.25 0.27
C THR A 591 26.94 -7.45 -1.02
N ALA A 592 26.21 -6.33 -1.06
CA ALA A 592 26.21 -5.39 -2.17
C ALA A 592 27.11 -4.19 -1.86
N HIS A 593 28.03 -3.88 -2.76
CA HIS A 593 28.99 -2.79 -2.63
C HIS A 593 28.78 -1.73 -3.72
N ALA A 594 28.62 -0.47 -3.31
CA ALA A 594 28.55 0.69 -4.21
C ALA A 594 29.11 1.94 -3.51
N ALA A 595 29.79 2.82 -4.24
CA ALA A 595 30.37 4.06 -3.71
C ALA A 595 31.25 3.92 -2.43
N GLY A 596 31.87 2.75 -2.21
CA GLY A 596 32.67 2.45 -1.01
C GLY A 596 31.86 2.08 0.23
N LEU A 597 30.54 1.93 0.10
CA LEU A 597 29.60 1.49 1.12
C LEU A 597 29.19 0.04 0.87
N SER A 598 28.53 -0.58 1.86
CA SER A 598 27.97 -1.93 1.73
C SER A 598 26.61 -2.04 2.43
N THR A 599 25.73 -2.88 1.87
CA THR A 599 24.52 -3.39 2.52
C THR A 599 24.44 -4.90 2.35
N ASN A 600 23.77 -5.58 3.27
CA ASN A 600 23.73 -7.03 3.33
C ASN A 600 22.30 -7.57 3.35
N LEU A 601 22.06 -8.68 2.66
CA LEU A 601 20.82 -9.44 2.76
C LEU A 601 21.09 -10.95 2.79
N ALA A 602 20.16 -11.73 3.35
CA ALA A 602 20.23 -13.18 3.31
C ALA A 602 19.59 -13.73 2.02
N ALA A 603 20.18 -14.78 1.44
CA ALA A 603 19.48 -15.66 0.52
C ALA A 603 19.43 -17.07 1.11
N SER A 604 18.22 -17.63 1.23
CA SER A 604 18.02 -18.99 1.77
C SER A 604 17.24 -19.85 0.80
N VAL A 605 17.67 -21.09 0.62
CA VAL A 605 17.08 -22.07 -0.28
C VAL A 605 16.58 -23.27 0.54
N GLY A 606 15.33 -23.67 0.29
CA GLY A 606 14.67 -24.78 0.96
C GLY A 606 14.21 -24.46 2.38
N SER A 607 13.34 -25.32 2.92
CA SER A 607 12.87 -25.24 4.31
C SER A 607 12.64 -26.65 4.88
N GLU A 608 12.98 -26.84 6.15
CA GLU A 608 12.72 -28.07 6.91
C GLU A 608 11.63 -27.83 7.94
N ASN A 609 10.63 -28.71 8.05
CA ASN A 609 9.64 -28.63 9.13
C ASN A 609 10.19 -29.34 10.38
N ARG A 610 10.31 -28.63 11.50
CA ARG A 610 10.80 -29.15 12.79
C ARG A 610 9.70 -29.10 13.83
N VAL A 611 9.38 -30.23 14.46
CA VAL A 611 8.40 -30.28 15.57
C VAL A 611 9.00 -29.59 16.80
N LEU A 612 8.31 -28.57 17.30
CA LEU A 612 8.64 -27.83 18.52
C LEU A 612 8.03 -28.49 19.76
N SER A 613 6.79 -28.97 19.63
CA SER A 613 6.09 -29.71 20.67
C SER A 613 5.05 -30.64 20.03
N PRO A 614 4.98 -31.92 20.43
CA PRO A 614 3.96 -32.82 19.91
C PRO A 614 2.56 -32.51 20.47
N LEU A 615 2.45 -31.74 21.56
CA LEU A 615 1.18 -31.42 22.23
C LEU A 615 0.44 -32.66 22.79
N ASP A 616 1.18 -33.71 23.16
CA ASP A 616 0.64 -34.98 23.66
C ASP A 616 0.04 -34.93 25.09
N ASP A 617 0.31 -33.88 25.88
CA ASP A 617 -0.18 -33.78 27.26
C ASP A 617 -0.49 -32.33 27.70
N VAL A 618 -1.17 -32.20 28.84
CA VAL A 618 -1.50 -30.90 29.47
C VAL A 618 -0.41 -30.38 30.40
N ALA A 619 0.61 -31.17 30.74
CA ALA A 619 1.58 -30.85 31.79
C ALA A 619 2.42 -29.62 31.43
N GLY A 620 2.78 -29.46 30.15
CA GLY A 620 3.50 -28.29 29.63
C GLY A 620 2.68 -27.01 29.47
N TRP A 621 1.36 -27.06 29.71
CA TRP A 621 0.43 -26.01 29.28
C TRP A 621 -0.55 -25.59 30.39
N HIS A 622 -1.11 -24.38 30.25
CA HIS A 622 -2.26 -23.95 31.04
C HIS A 622 -3.19 -23.02 30.26
N ALA A 623 -4.49 -23.10 30.56
CA ALA A 623 -5.48 -22.19 30.00
C ALA A 623 -5.48 -20.83 30.71
N SER A 624 -5.78 -19.77 29.97
CA SER A 624 -6.23 -18.49 30.52
C SER A 624 -7.25 -17.86 29.57
N VAL A 625 -7.86 -16.75 29.99
CA VAL A 625 -8.95 -16.10 29.24
C VAL A 625 -8.87 -14.59 29.29
N TYR A 626 -9.49 -13.91 28.31
CA TYR A 626 -9.77 -12.49 28.36
C TYR A 626 -11.12 -12.18 27.69
N PRO A 627 -11.96 -11.28 28.24
CA PRO A 627 -11.95 -10.83 29.63
C PRO A 627 -12.43 -11.95 30.58
N SER A 628 -12.35 -11.76 31.89
CA SER A 628 -12.62 -12.80 32.89
C SER A 628 -14.01 -13.47 32.83
N VAL A 629 -14.97 -12.90 32.10
CA VAL A 629 -16.31 -13.46 31.88
C VAL A 629 -16.34 -14.63 30.89
N VAL A 630 -15.28 -14.86 30.11
CA VAL A 630 -15.20 -15.99 29.16
C VAL A 630 -14.58 -17.23 29.82
N GLY A 631 -14.56 -18.39 29.15
CA GLY A 631 -14.05 -19.65 29.74
C GLY A 631 -13.09 -20.40 28.83
N ALA A 632 -12.10 -21.08 29.43
CA ALA A 632 -11.20 -22.00 28.73
C ALA A 632 -10.72 -23.12 29.67
N ALA A 633 -10.59 -24.35 29.16
CA ALA A 633 -10.04 -25.49 29.87
C ALA A 633 -9.24 -26.39 28.92
N LEU A 634 -8.14 -26.97 29.42
CA LEU A 634 -7.30 -27.90 28.64
C LEU A 634 -7.55 -29.35 29.09
N SER A 635 -7.56 -30.27 28.13
CA SER A 635 -7.65 -31.70 28.38
C SER A 635 -6.86 -32.50 27.34
N GLU A 636 -6.53 -33.74 27.68
CA GLU A 636 -5.82 -34.67 26.80
C GLU A 636 -6.82 -35.53 26.02
N VAL A 637 -6.64 -35.63 24.71
CA VAL A 637 -7.51 -36.39 23.80
C VAL A 637 -6.68 -37.20 22.80
N ASP A 638 -7.33 -37.97 21.93
CA ASP A 638 -6.65 -38.69 20.86
C ASP A 638 -6.22 -37.73 19.75
N GLY A 639 -4.95 -37.83 19.34
CA GLY A 639 -4.31 -37.03 18.30
C GLY A 639 -4.65 -37.47 16.88
N ARG A 640 -4.01 -36.86 15.89
CA ARG A 640 -4.25 -37.05 14.45
C ARG A 640 -3.81 -38.42 13.95
N GLU A 641 -2.64 -38.89 14.36
CA GLU A 641 -2.01 -40.12 13.85
C GLU A 641 -2.03 -41.29 14.87
N GLY A 642 -3.02 -41.31 15.76
CA GLY A 642 -3.17 -42.35 16.80
C GLY A 642 -2.30 -42.13 18.05
N GLY A 643 -1.66 -40.96 18.15
CA GLY A 643 -1.01 -40.43 19.36
C GLY A 643 -1.99 -39.69 20.28
N ARG A 644 -1.48 -38.78 21.12
CA ARG A 644 -2.31 -37.92 21.98
C ARG A 644 -2.34 -36.51 21.39
N GLY A 645 -3.20 -35.67 21.92
CA GLY A 645 -3.35 -34.29 21.47
C GLY A 645 -3.95 -33.42 22.56
N LEU A 646 -3.78 -32.11 22.42
CA LEU A 646 -4.18 -31.12 23.41
C LEU A 646 -5.51 -30.49 23.00
N ALA A 647 -6.59 -30.78 23.73
CA ALA A 647 -7.88 -30.15 23.52
C ALA A 647 -8.02 -28.87 24.37
N MET A 648 -8.51 -27.80 23.76
CA MET A 648 -9.00 -26.60 24.43
C MET A 648 -10.51 -26.48 24.27
N ASP A 649 -11.24 -26.71 25.36
CA ASP A 649 -12.65 -26.33 25.47
C ASP A 649 -12.73 -24.85 25.79
N TYR A 650 -13.57 -24.09 25.08
CA TYR A 650 -13.68 -22.65 25.25
C TYR A 650 -15.13 -22.16 25.20
N ARG A 651 -15.39 -21.01 25.84
CA ARG A 651 -16.67 -20.28 25.80
C ARG A 651 -16.39 -18.80 25.61
N LEU A 652 -16.55 -18.31 24.38
CA LEU A 652 -16.39 -16.90 24.02
C LEU A 652 -17.76 -16.20 24.04
N THR A 653 -18.41 -16.19 25.21
CA THR A 653 -19.73 -15.57 25.38
C THR A 653 -19.79 -14.59 26.56
N GLY A 654 -20.76 -13.67 26.55
CA GLY A 654 -21.17 -12.89 27.73
C GLY A 654 -20.62 -11.46 27.81
N THR A 655 -20.01 -10.95 26.74
CA THR A 655 -19.57 -9.55 26.62
C THR A 655 -19.45 -9.14 25.15
N ASN A 656 -19.51 -7.85 24.86
CA ASN A 656 -19.30 -7.29 23.53
C ASN A 656 -17.82 -6.92 23.25
N ALA A 657 -16.95 -6.97 24.27
CA ALA A 657 -15.50 -6.79 24.10
C ALA A 657 -14.87 -7.95 23.33
N THR A 658 -13.63 -7.79 22.86
CA THR A 658 -12.82 -8.88 22.30
C THR A 658 -12.68 -10.03 23.31
N ARG A 659 -12.98 -11.25 22.88
CA ARG A 659 -12.98 -12.46 23.73
C ARG A 659 -11.91 -13.43 23.25
N ALA A 660 -11.07 -13.93 24.15
CA ALA A 660 -9.98 -14.84 23.80
C ALA A 660 -9.83 -15.98 24.82
N ALA A 661 -9.51 -17.16 24.30
CA ALA A 661 -9.14 -18.35 25.05
C ALA A 661 -7.71 -18.75 24.69
N TYR A 662 -6.83 -18.79 25.69
CA TYR A 662 -5.38 -18.95 25.49
C TYR A 662 -4.90 -20.33 25.94
N VAL A 663 -4.02 -20.93 25.13
CA VAL A 663 -3.14 -22.05 25.50
C VAL A 663 -1.75 -21.46 25.77
N ASN A 664 -1.38 -21.37 27.04
CA ASN A 664 -0.11 -20.78 27.45
C ASN A 664 0.91 -21.87 27.76
N ALA A 665 2.11 -21.73 27.19
CA ALA A 665 3.23 -22.58 27.54
C ALA A 665 3.68 -22.24 28.97
N ARG A 666 3.90 -23.25 29.82
CA ARG A 666 4.46 -23.03 31.17
C ARG A 666 5.90 -22.53 31.11
N GLU A 667 6.64 -23.01 30.11
CA GLU A 667 7.96 -22.53 29.75
C GLU A 667 7.92 -22.06 28.29
N PRO A 668 8.27 -20.80 27.99
CA PRO A 668 8.30 -20.31 26.61
C PRO A 668 9.19 -21.18 25.71
N ILE A 669 8.65 -21.58 24.57
CA ILE A 669 9.31 -22.51 23.64
C ILE A 669 10.22 -21.72 22.70
N ALA A 670 11.54 -21.95 22.75
CA ALA A 670 12.49 -21.29 21.87
C ALA A 670 12.26 -21.70 20.41
N LEU A 671 12.20 -20.71 19.51
CA LEU A 671 12.16 -20.98 18.08
C LEU A 671 13.58 -21.28 17.57
N PRO A 672 13.77 -22.31 16.72
CA PRO A 672 15.03 -22.52 16.04
C PRO A 672 15.44 -21.29 15.22
N SER A 673 16.74 -20.98 15.18
CA SER A 673 17.25 -19.95 14.27
C SER A 673 16.89 -20.30 12.82
N GLY A 674 16.47 -19.29 12.04
CA GLY A 674 15.99 -19.47 10.68
C GLY A 674 14.51 -19.83 10.54
N THR A 675 13.73 -19.85 11.63
CA THR A 675 12.27 -20.08 11.57
C THR A 675 11.59 -19.01 10.71
N LYS A 676 10.85 -19.46 9.69
CA LYS A 676 10.05 -18.61 8.78
C LYS A 676 8.55 -18.76 8.98
N LYS A 677 8.12 -19.92 9.50
CA LYS A 677 6.71 -20.19 9.79
C LYS A 677 6.58 -20.96 11.08
N ILE A 678 5.46 -20.76 11.77
CA ILE A 678 5.01 -21.62 12.88
C ILE A 678 3.71 -22.24 12.44
N GLY A 679 3.57 -23.54 12.63
CA GLY A 679 2.34 -24.25 12.30
C GLY A 679 1.94 -25.26 13.35
N VAL A 680 0.70 -25.69 13.27
CA VAL A 680 0.10 -26.65 14.19
C VAL A 680 -1.04 -27.36 13.46
N TRP A 681 -1.23 -28.65 13.73
CA TRP A 681 -2.43 -29.35 13.30
C TRP A 681 -3.60 -28.98 14.21
N VAL A 682 -4.72 -28.59 13.61
CA VAL A 682 -5.92 -28.18 14.35
C VAL A 682 -7.11 -29.01 13.88
N LYS A 683 -7.72 -29.73 14.81
CA LYS A 683 -9.05 -30.29 14.64
C LYS A 683 -10.07 -29.19 14.92
N GLY A 684 -10.61 -28.61 13.86
CA GLY A 684 -11.56 -27.50 13.94
C GLY A 684 -12.97 -27.94 14.38
N ASP A 685 -13.72 -26.99 14.92
CA ASP A 685 -15.12 -27.13 15.32
C ASP A 685 -16.11 -26.37 14.43
N GLY A 686 -15.62 -25.63 13.42
CA GLY A 686 -16.43 -24.88 12.46
C GLY A 686 -16.99 -23.54 12.98
N ASN A 687 -16.64 -23.11 14.19
CA ASN A 687 -17.21 -21.89 14.78
C ASN A 687 -16.57 -20.59 14.26
N GLY A 688 -15.47 -20.67 13.52
CA GLY A 688 -14.84 -19.52 12.85
C GLY A 688 -13.96 -18.64 13.74
N ALA A 689 -13.48 -19.15 14.88
CA ALA A 689 -12.58 -18.38 15.74
C ALA A 689 -11.25 -18.05 15.01
N TRP A 690 -10.70 -16.86 15.25
CA TRP A 690 -9.39 -16.47 14.72
C TRP A 690 -8.29 -17.10 15.59
N LEU A 691 -7.40 -17.89 15.00
CA LEU A 691 -6.30 -18.55 15.69
C LEU A 691 -4.96 -17.80 15.51
N ARG A 692 -4.31 -17.50 16.62
CA ARG A 692 -3.10 -16.65 16.68
C ARG A 692 -2.03 -17.23 17.62
N GLY A 693 -0.77 -16.86 17.41
CA GLY A 693 0.37 -17.14 18.28
C GLY A 693 1.03 -15.86 18.80
N GLU A 694 1.57 -15.89 20.02
CA GLU A 694 2.37 -14.80 20.60
C GLU A 694 3.82 -15.23 20.77
N LEU A 695 4.72 -14.45 20.17
CA LEU A 695 6.16 -14.55 20.31
C LEU A 695 6.67 -13.47 21.25
N ARG A 696 7.78 -13.78 21.92
CA ARG A 696 8.57 -12.80 22.67
C ARG A 696 10.05 -12.92 22.37
N ASP A 697 10.71 -11.78 22.28
CA ASP A 697 12.17 -11.71 22.18
C ASP A 697 12.85 -11.89 23.56
N ALA A 698 14.18 -11.82 23.59
CA ALA A 698 14.96 -11.91 24.82
C ALA A 698 14.73 -10.73 25.80
N SER A 699 14.23 -9.59 25.29
CA SER A 699 13.88 -8.39 26.06
C SER A 699 12.42 -8.40 26.54
N GLY A 700 11.65 -9.44 26.19
CA GLY A 700 10.24 -9.57 26.52
C GLY A 700 9.27 -8.80 25.61
N VAL A 701 9.76 -8.21 24.52
CA VAL A 701 8.96 -7.51 23.50
C VAL A 701 8.07 -8.51 22.77
N ARG A 702 6.80 -8.15 22.57
CA ARG A 702 5.75 -9.03 22.03
C ARG A 702 5.60 -8.88 20.52
N SER A 703 5.51 -10.01 19.82
CA SER A 703 5.10 -10.09 18.40
C SER A 703 3.97 -11.11 18.22
N ILE A 704 3.09 -10.92 17.23
CA ILE A 704 1.95 -11.82 16.97
C ILE A 704 2.09 -12.49 15.60
N VAL A 705 1.69 -13.75 15.52
CA VAL A 705 1.63 -14.55 14.28
C VAL A 705 0.20 -15.03 14.08
N ASP A 706 -0.40 -14.75 12.92
CA ASP A 706 -1.71 -15.27 12.57
C ASP A 706 -1.60 -16.67 11.97
N LEU A 707 -2.05 -17.68 12.71
CA LEU A 707 -2.00 -19.08 12.29
C LEU A 707 -3.17 -19.40 11.34
N SER A 708 -4.36 -18.86 11.62
CA SER A 708 -5.52 -18.96 10.74
C SER A 708 -6.54 -17.87 11.06
N LEU A 709 -6.98 -17.10 10.07
CA LEU A 709 -7.94 -16.00 10.26
C LEU A 709 -9.34 -16.47 10.69
N SER A 710 -9.68 -17.74 10.47
CA SER A 710 -10.98 -18.33 10.83
C SER A 710 -10.88 -19.85 10.87
N VAL A 711 -11.29 -20.47 11.96
CA VAL A 711 -11.46 -21.94 12.08
C VAL A 711 -12.90 -22.33 11.69
N ASP A 712 -13.23 -22.23 10.41
CA ASP A 712 -14.55 -22.53 9.82
C ASP A 712 -14.70 -23.98 9.30
N TRP A 713 -13.70 -24.82 9.54
CA TRP A 713 -13.72 -26.24 9.17
C TRP A 713 -13.96 -27.15 10.37
N THR A 714 -14.43 -28.35 10.07
CA THR A 714 -14.43 -29.49 11.01
C THR A 714 -13.35 -30.50 10.64
N GLY A 715 -12.71 -31.12 11.63
CA GLY A 715 -11.66 -32.13 11.39
C GLY A 715 -10.25 -31.53 11.30
N TRP A 716 -9.25 -32.38 11.04
CA TRP A 716 -7.83 -32.00 11.08
C TRP A 716 -7.40 -31.20 9.85
N ARG A 717 -6.79 -30.03 10.09
CA ARG A 717 -6.12 -29.20 9.09
C ARG A 717 -4.82 -28.65 9.66
N TYR A 718 -3.75 -28.70 8.88
CA TYR A 718 -2.52 -28.01 9.25
C TYR A 718 -2.67 -26.53 8.93
N VAL A 719 -2.41 -25.69 9.92
CA VAL A 719 -2.41 -24.24 9.76
C VAL A 719 -1.05 -23.70 10.13
N GLU A 720 -0.61 -22.67 9.43
CA GLU A 720 0.69 -22.06 9.66
C GLU A 720 0.63 -20.55 9.43
N GLY A 721 1.38 -19.82 10.24
CA GLY A 721 1.56 -18.38 10.11
C GLY A 721 3.03 -18.05 9.85
N ALA A 722 3.27 -17.04 9.01
CA ALA A 722 4.61 -16.53 8.79
C ALA A 722 5.13 -15.80 10.04
N VAL A 723 6.37 -16.06 10.42
CA VAL A 723 7.07 -15.24 11.41
C VAL A 723 7.47 -13.94 10.71
N PRO A 724 7.11 -12.76 11.26
CA PRO A 724 7.51 -11.49 10.67
C PRO A 724 9.02 -11.43 10.41
N ALA A 725 9.42 -10.93 9.24
CA ALA A 725 10.82 -10.68 8.93
C ALA A 725 11.37 -9.59 9.86
N GLY A 726 12.69 -9.50 10.05
CA GLY A 726 13.34 -8.48 10.88
C GLY A 726 13.15 -8.62 12.40
N LEU A 727 12.47 -9.66 12.89
CA LEU A 727 12.38 -9.89 14.33
C LEU A 727 13.76 -10.21 14.95
N PRO A 728 14.08 -9.67 16.15
CA PRO A 728 15.33 -9.99 16.82
C PRO A 728 15.52 -11.48 17.07
N ASP A 729 16.77 -11.93 17.14
CA ASP A 729 17.11 -13.32 17.46
C ASP A 729 16.58 -13.75 18.84
N GLY A 730 16.40 -15.07 18.99
CA GLY A 730 15.99 -15.67 20.27
C GLY A 730 14.50 -15.58 20.57
N GLN A 731 13.66 -15.43 19.54
CA GLN A 731 12.19 -15.49 19.65
C GLN A 731 11.73 -16.77 20.35
N ARG A 732 10.72 -16.63 21.22
CA ARG A 732 10.09 -17.72 21.95
C ARG A 732 8.59 -17.67 21.79
N LEU A 733 7.96 -18.79 21.47
CA LEU A 733 6.50 -18.91 21.52
C LEU A 733 6.05 -19.01 22.97
N VAL A 734 5.23 -18.06 23.40
CA VAL A 734 4.69 -18.01 24.77
C VAL A 734 3.30 -18.64 24.84
N ARG A 735 2.48 -18.41 23.82
CA ARG A 735 1.10 -18.91 23.78
C ARG A 735 0.55 -18.94 22.36
N PHE A 736 -0.51 -19.71 22.16
CA PHE A 736 -1.39 -19.62 21.01
C PHE A 736 -2.84 -19.63 21.48
N TYR A 737 -3.75 -19.00 20.74
CA TYR A 737 -5.07 -18.67 21.26
C TYR A 737 -6.11 -18.48 20.16
N ALA A 738 -7.36 -18.76 20.52
CA ALA A 738 -8.54 -18.46 19.72
C ALA A 738 -9.15 -17.14 20.19
N VAL A 739 -9.46 -16.22 19.27
CA VAL A 739 -10.04 -14.90 19.56
C VAL A 739 -11.25 -14.61 18.68
N GLU A 740 -12.22 -13.90 19.24
CA GLU A 740 -13.43 -13.43 18.57
C GLU A 740 -13.64 -11.95 18.89
N THR A 741 -13.59 -11.11 17.87
CA THR A 741 -13.69 -9.64 17.98
C THR A 741 -15.09 -9.12 17.62
N ALA A 742 -15.91 -9.89 16.91
CA ALA A 742 -17.24 -9.48 16.48
C ALA A 742 -18.26 -9.63 17.61
N ALA A 743 -18.84 -8.54 18.08
CA ALA A 743 -19.72 -8.53 19.27
C ALA A 743 -20.94 -9.45 19.13
N GLU A 744 -21.46 -9.60 17.93
CA GLU A 744 -22.62 -10.42 17.57
C GLU A 744 -22.32 -11.93 17.52
N ARG A 745 -21.05 -12.33 17.44
CA ARG A 745 -20.63 -13.72 17.38
C ARG A 745 -20.31 -14.24 18.79
N GLN A 746 -21.21 -15.07 19.32
CA GLN A 746 -21.15 -15.59 20.69
C GLN A 746 -21.33 -17.11 20.65
N TYR A 747 -20.27 -17.86 20.95
CA TYR A 747 -20.28 -19.32 20.85
C TYR A 747 -19.32 -19.98 21.85
N GLN A 748 -19.44 -21.30 21.96
CA GLN A 748 -18.55 -22.17 22.70
C GLN A 748 -18.21 -23.37 21.84
N GLY A 749 -17.05 -23.96 22.06
CA GLY A 749 -16.54 -25.02 21.20
C GLY A 749 -15.34 -25.73 21.78
N ARG A 750 -14.71 -26.55 20.93
CA ARG A 750 -13.53 -27.34 21.27
C ARG A 750 -12.59 -27.38 20.07
N LEU A 751 -11.38 -26.90 20.26
CA LEU A 751 -10.28 -27.10 19.31
C LEU A 751 -9.36 -28.19 19.85
N VAL A 752 -8.85 -29.06 18.97
CA VAL A 752 -7.78 -30.01 19.33
C VAL A 752 -6.52 -29.66 18.55
N PHE A 753 -5.39 -29.60 19.24
CA PHE A 753 -4.10 -29.26 18.67
C PHE A 753 -3.15 -30.45 18.72
N ASP A 754 -2.34 -30.61 17.68
CA ASP A 754 -1.35 -31.68 17.55
C ASP A 754 -0.14 -31.15 16.75
N ASP A 755 1.06 -31.67 17.01
CA ASP A 755 2.31 -31.36 16.29
C ASP A 755 2.52 -29.86 16.01
N LEU A 756 2.79 -29.08 17.07
CA LEU A 756 3.28 -27.71 16.93
C LEU A 756 4.69 -27.74 16.31
N SER A 757 4.86 -27.12 15.14
CA SER A 757 6.10 -27.15 14.36
C SER A 757 6.55 -25.78 13.87
N ALA A 758 7.81 -25.70 13.45
CA ALA A 758 8.44 -24.55 12.81
C ALA A 758 8.97 -24.94 11.43
N GLY A 759 8.61 -24.15 10.41
CA GLY A 759 9.26 -24.20 9.11
C GLY A 759 10.57 -23.40 9.17
N VAL A 760 11.70 -24.09 9.17
CA VAL A 760 13.04 -23.53 9.36
C VAL A 760 13.78 -23.51 8.04
N ALA A 761 14.14 -22.32 7.56
CA ALA A 761 15.07 -22.17 6.45
C ALA A 761 16.52 -22.28 6.97
N PRO A 762 17.46 -22.77 6.15
CA PRO A 762 18.88 -22.61 6.45
C PRO A 762 19.19 -21.14 6.75
N ALA A 763 19.88 -20.89 7.85
CA ALA A 763 20.30 -19.56 8.26
C ALA A 763 21.77 -19.33 7.91
N VAL A 764 22.11 -18.08 7.68
CA VAL A 764 23.47 -17.60 7.49
C VAL A 764 23.64 -16.37 8.37
N GLU A 765 24.82 -16.21 8.95
CA GLU A 765 25.17 -14.98 9.63
C GLU A 765 25.31 -13.87 8.59
N VAL A 766 24.45 -12.87 8.69
CA VAL A 766 24.49 -11.68 7.84
C VAL A 766 25.16 -10.58 8.63
N PRO A 767 26.24 -9.95 8.13
CA PRO A 767 26.82 -8.78 8.77
C PRO A 767 25.73 -7.71 8.95
N ALA A 768 25.58 -7.19 10.16
CA ALA A 768 24.64 -6.11 10.41
C ALA A 768 25.06 -4.86 9.62
N ASP A 769 24.12 -4.23 8.94
CA ASP A 769 24.34 -2.94 8.34
C ASP A 769 24.54 -1.87 9.44
N PRO A 770 25.32 -0.81 9.17
CA PRO A 770 25.47 0.28 10.13
C PRO A 770 24.09 0.86 10.49
N PRO A 771 23.81 1.10 11.79
CA PRO A 771 22.52 1.64 12.20
C PRO A 771 22.31 3.04 11.62
N GLU A 772 21.10 3.30 11.14
CA GLU A 772 20.70 4.62 10.68
C GLU A 772 20.65 5.59 11.87
N ARG A 773 21.27 6.77 11.71
CA ARG A 773 21.30 7.81 12.73
C ARG A 773 21.07 9.15 12.07
N ASP A 774 19.91 9.76 12.35
CA ASP A 774 19.63 11.09 11.84
C ASP A 774 20.33 12.17 12.68
N ALA A 775 20.98 13.12 11.99
CA ALA A 775 21.80 14.15 12.62
C ALA A 775 20.99 15.26 13.32
N SER A 776 19.66 15.28 13.17
CA SER A 776 18.78 16.18 13.91
C SER A 776 18.64 15.73 15.36
N LEU A 777 18.84 14.45 15.67
CA LEU A 777 18.90 13.97 17.05
C LEU A 777 20.22 14.41 17.69
N VAL A 778 20.11 15.09 18.82
CA VAL A 778 21.23 15.47 19.65
C VAL A 778 21.63 14.28 20.51
N THR A 779 22.70 13.57 20.13
CA THR A 779 23.27 12.50 20.96
C THR A 779 24.30 13.02 21.97
N ASP A 780 24.95 14.14 21.64
CA ASP A 780 25.87 14.86 22.52
C ASP A 780 25.61 16.37 22.48
N GLY A 781 25.43 16.98 23.65
CA GLY A 781 25.16 18.40 23.86
C GLY A 781 23.67 18.71 24.06
N VAL A 782 23.26 19.92 23.64
CA VAL A 782 21.87 20.39 23.74
C VAL A 782 21.40 20.95 22.39
N ALA A 783 20.09 21.01 22.17
CA ALA A 783 19.48 21.55 20.95
C ALA A 783 19.74 23.07 20.78
N GLY A 784 19.93 23.78 21.90
CA GLY A 784 20.11 25.23 21.93
C GLY A 784 18.86 25.97 22.43
N THR A 785 18.90 27.31 22.42
CA THR A 785 17.89 28.17 23.06
C THR A 785 17.18 29.16 22.12
N GLY A 786 17.57 29.26 20.84
CA GLY A 786 16.91 30.15 19.87
C GLY A 786 15.93 29.42 18.95
N GLY A 787 14.92 30.11 18.39
CA GLY A 787 13.87 29.48 17.59
C GLY A 787 12.82 28.77 18.46
N LEU A 788 11.78 28.22 17.83
CA LEU A 788 10.63 27.63 18.53
C LEU A 788 11.03 26.33 19.22
N ARG A 789 10.70 26.19 20.50
CA ARG A 789 10.97 25.01 21.33
C ARG A 789 9.66 24.30 21.70
N VAL A 790 9.52 23.07 21.26
CA VAL A 790 8.31 22.25 21.44
C VAL A 790 8.66 21.05 22.31
N ALA A 791 8.05 20.93 23.49
CA ALA A 791 8.15 19.71 24.28
C ALA A 791 7.00 18.76 23.90
N VAL A 792 7.31 17.49 23.62
CA VAL A 792 6.34 16.49 23.14
C VAL A 792 6.18 15.39 24.18
N VAL A 793 4.94 15.13 24.58
CA VAL A 793 4.55 14.11 25.55
C VAL A 793 3.38 13.31 24.98
N ASN A 794 3.39 11.98 25.09
CA ASN A 794 2.31 11.10 24.61
C ASN A 794 2.36 9.75 25.33
N ASP A 795 1.39 8.88 25.06
CA ASP A 795 1.41 7.49 25.49
C ASP A 795 1.60 7.34 27.02
N ALA A 796 0.89 8.18 27.77
CA ALA A 796 0.78 8.06 29.22
C ALA A 796 -0.22 6.97 29.60
N GLN A 797 -1.32 6.86 28.84
CA GLN A 797 -2.38 5.87 28.96
C GLN A 797 -2.87 5.62 30.40
N PHE A 798 -3.14 6.68 31.16
CA PHE A 798 -3.77 6.53 32.49
C PHE A 798 -5.30 6.44 32.38
N THR A 799 -5.95 6.04 33.48
CA THR A 799 -7.42 5.95 33.59
C THR A 799 -7.90 6.65 34.85
N ALA A 800 -9.17 7.10 34.84
CA ALA A 800 -9.86 7.64 35.99
C ALA A 800 -10.19 6.59 37.07
N ASP A 801 -10.00 5.31 36.79
CA ASP A 801 -10.18 4.24 37.78
C ASP A 801 -9.04 4.22 38.80
N ASP A 802 -7.87 4.77 38.44
CA ASP A 802 -6.69 4.90 39.30
C ASP A 802 -6.09 6.32 39.20
N PRO A 803 -6.80 7.36 39.68
CA PRO A 803 -6.43 8.77 39.48
C PRO A 803 -5.17 9.19 40.23
N ASP A 804 -4.73 8.41 41.22
CA ASP A 804 -3.47 8.57 41.96
C ASP A 804 -2.48 7.44 41.61
N GLY A 805 -2.70 6.76 40.49
CA GLY A 805 -1.92 5.62 40.04
C GLY A 805 -0.55 5.97 39.47
N PRO A 806 0.32 4.97 39.29
CA PRO A 806 1.69 5.17 38.81
C PRO A 806 1.76 5.82 37.42
N LEU A 807 0.79 5.57 36.54
CA LEU A 807 0.74 6.19 35.20
C LEU A 807 0.43 7.69 35.26
N VAL A 808 -0.43 8.12 36.20
CA VAL A 808 -0.73 9.54 36.41
C VAL A 808 0.48 10.25 36.99
N ASP A 809 1.15 9.64 37.97
CA ASP A 809 2.39 10.19 38.56
C ASP A 809 3.50 10.34 37.52
N GLN A 810 3.65 9.34 36.65
CA GLN A 810 4.62 9.39 35.56
C GLN A 810 4.26 10.47 34.53
N ALA A 811 2.99 10.59 34.14
CA ALA A 811 2.55 11.67 33.24
C ALA A 811 2.83 13.06 33.82
N ARG A 812 2.54 13.26 35.11
CA ARG A 812 2.84 14.51 35.82
C ARG A 812 4.32 14.78 35.91
N ARG A 813 5.16 13.75 36.10
CA ARG A 813 6.62 13.87 36.05
C ARG A 813 7.07 14.39 34.68
N SER A 814 6.64 13.76 33.58
CA SER A 814 7.02 14.19 32.23
C SER A 814 6.62 15.64 31.95
N LEU A 815 5.41 16.06 32.34
CA LEU A 815 4.95 17.44 32.17
C LEU A 815 5.79 18.44 32.99
N ARG A 816 6.19 18.10 34.22
CA ARG A 816 7.04 18.98 35.05
C ARG A 816 8.45 19.10 34.49
N GLU A 817 9.04 17.99 34.06
CA GLU A 817 10.35 17.98 33.41
C GLU A 817 10.32 18.78 32.10
N ALA A 818 9.25 18.61 31.30
CA ALA A 818 9.00 19.41 30.10
C ALA A 818 8.96 20.91 30.42
N VAL A 819 8.16 21.35 31.40
CA VAL A 819 8.11 22.75 31.82
C VAL A 819 9.47 23.25 32.32
N ALA A 820 10.21 22.44 33.07
CA ALA A 820 11.53 22.79 33.59
C ALA A 820 12.56 23.04 32.47
N ALA A 821 12.40 22.40 31.30
CA ALA A 821 13.24 22.64 30.13
C ALA A 821 12.94 23.99 29.43
N ARG A 822 11.91 24.72 29.87
CA ARG A 822 11.46 26.02 29.32
C ARG A 822 11.15 25.95 27.81
N PRO A 823 10.17 25.14 27.38
CA PRO A 823 9.66 25.15 26.02
C PRO A 823 8.74 26.36 25.81
N ASP A 824 8.54 26.72 24.55
CA ASP A 824 7.59 27.77 24.16
C ASP A 824 6.17 27.19 24.05
N VAL A 825 6.05 25.89 23.81
CA VAL A 825 4.78 25.15 23.76
C VAL A 825 4.98 23.68 24.17
N VAL A 826 3.98 23.11 24.84
CA VAL A 826 3.88 21.66 25.09
C VAL A 826 2.86 21.05 24.15
N LEU A 827 3.25 20.01 23.41
CA LEU A 827 2.39 19.22 22.55
C LEU A 827 2.13 17.86 23.21
N ILE A 828 0.86 17.58 23.51
CA ILE A 828 0.39 16.26 23.92
C ILE A 828 -0.05 15.51 22.65
N ASN A 829 0.75 14.56 22.18
CA ASN A 829 0.54 13.90 20.88
C ASN A 829 -0.17 12.55 21.00
N GLY A 830 -1.38 12.55 21.58
CA GLY A 830 -2.24 11.37 21.70
C GLY A 830 -1.86 10.39 22.82
N ASP A 831 -2.77 9.45 23.06
CA ASP A 831 -2.70 8.37 24.05
C ASP A 831 -2.32 8.86 25.46
N PHE A 832 -2.81 10.03 25.86
CA PHE A 832 -2.63 10.50 27.22
C PHE A 832 -3.53 9.71 28.20
N VAL A 833 -4.73 9.35 27.75
CA VAL A 833 -5.66 8.45 28.45
C VAL A 833 -5.74 7.10 27.75
N ASP A 834 -6.18 6.06 28.45
CA ASP A 834 -6.23 4.69 27.90
C ASP A 834 -7.58 4.30 27.26
N ARG A 835 -8.71 4.86 27.71
CA ARG A 835 -10.04 4.38 27.25
C ARG A 835 -10.87 5.41 26.51
N GLY A 836 -10.44 6.67 26.50
CA GLY A 836 -11.15 7.77 25.84
C GLY A 836 -12.56 8.01 26.39
N THR A 837 -12.77 7.82 27.69
CA THR A 837 -14.06 8.08 28.35
C THR A 837 -14.11 9.49 28.96
N ALA A 838 -15.31 10.05 29.15
CA ALA A 838 -15.46 11.37 29.77
C ALA A 838 -14.76 11.50 31.15
N PRO A 839 -14.85 10.53 32.08
CA PRO A 839 -14.09 10.59 33.33
C PRO A 839 -12.56 10.60 33.12
N ASP A 840 -12.05 9.87 32.13
CA ASP A 840 -10.63 9.88 31.81
C ASP A 840 -10.21 11.26 31.27
N PHE A 841 -11.05 11.91 30.45
CA PHE A 841 -10.82 13.28 29.97
C PHE A 841 -10.89 14.34 31.07
N ASP A 842 -11.81 14.21 32.02
CA ASP A 842 -11.87 15.07 33.22
C ASP A 842 -10.57 14.97 34.02
N LEU A 843 -10.07 13.73 34.22
CA LEU A 843 -8.79 13.50 34.89
C LEU A 843 -7.63 14.11 34.10
N ALA A 844 -7.59 13.90 32.78
CA ALA A 844 -6.56 14.48 31.92
C ALA A 844 -6.56 16.01 31.98
N ARG A 845 -7.73 16.65 31.92
CA ARG A 845 -7.86 18.09 32.12
C ARG A 845 -7.28 18.53 33.45
N SER A 846 -7.61 17.83 34.54
CA SER A 846 -7.11 18.17 35.87
C SER A 846 -5.58 18.07 35.97
N VAL A 847 -4.97 17.09 35.31
CA VAL A 847 -3.52 16.89 35.24
C VAL A 847 -2.86 18.02 34.45
N ILE A 848 -3.39 18.33 33.27
CA ILE A 848 -2.89 19.40 32.39
C ILE A 848 -3.02 20.76 33.09
N ASP A 849 -4.17 21.08 33.67
CA ASP A 849 -4.38 22.35 34.35
C ASP A 849 -3.41 22.54 35.52
N ARG A 850 -3.15 21.47 36.29
CA ARG A 850 -2.21 21.51 37.42
C ARG A 850 -0.77 21.71 36.97
N GLU A 851 -0.35 20.99 35.94
CA GLU A 851 1.06 20.94 35.55
C GLU A 851 1.44 22.01 34.52
N LEU A 852 0.53 22.47 33.65
CA LEU A 852 0.80 23.37 32.52
C LEU A 852 0.10 24.75 32.58
N ALA A 853 -1.12 24.84 33.14
CA ALA A 853 -1.88 26.09 33.06
C ALA A 853 -1.15 27.27 33.73
N GLY A 854 -1.10 28.40 33.02
CA GLY A 854 -0.38 29.60 33.45
C GLY A 854 1.16 29.50 33.41
N LYS A 855 1.72 28.35 32.99
CA LYS A 855 3.17 28.12 32.91
C LYS A 855 3.67 28.08 31.46
N VAL A 856 2.96 27.38 30.57
CA VAL A 856 3.30 27.25 29.15
C VAL A 856 2.05 26.98 28.31
N PRO A 857 1.94 27.55 27.09
CA PRO A 857 0.91 27.14 26.13
C PRO A 857 0.97 25.65 25.82
N TRP A 858 -0.19 25.04 25.55
CA TRP A 858 -0.25 23.62 25.20
C TRP A 858 -1.31 23.31 24.15
N TYR A 859 -1.07 22.24 23.41
CA TYR A 859 -2.02 21.63 22.47
C TYR A 859 -2.11 20.14 22.74
N TYR A 860 -3.29 19.56 22.55
CA TYR A 860 -3.55 18.14 22.71
C TYR A 860 -4.20 17.60 21.42
N LEU A 861 -3.54 16.64 20.80
CA LEU A 861 -4.03 15.85 19.67
C LEU A 861 -4.57 14.51 20.18
N PRO A 862 -5.69 13.98 19.63
CA PRO A 862 -6.16 12.65 19.99
C PRO A 862 -5.29 11.56 19.33
N GLY A 863 -4.99 10.51 20.09
CA GLY A 863 -4.50 9.22 19.63
C GLY A 863 -5.65 8.21 19.54
N ASN A 864 -5.34 6.95 19.26
CA ASN A 864 -6.38 5.92 19.12
C ASN A 864 -7.08 5.65 20.46
N HIS A 865 -6.38 5.74 21.59
CA HIS A 865 -7.00 5.53 22.88
C HIS A 865 -7.98 6.65 23.27
N GLU A 866 -7.80 7.88 22.76
CA GLU A 866 -8.82 8.93 22.85
C GLU A 866 -10.06 8.65 21.99
N ALA A 867 -9.91 7.89 20.90
CA ALA A 867 -10.99 7.58 19.97
C ALA A 867 -11.82 6.34 20.37
N ASP A 868 -11.23 5.40 21.12
CA ASP A 868 -11.80 4.06 21.40
C ASP A 868 -13.09 4.07 22.25
N GLY A 869 -13.26 5.09 23.09
CA GLY A 869 -14.33 5.15 24.10
C GLY A 869 -15.70 5.51 23.55
N GLY A 870 -16.34 4.68 22.72
CA GLY A 870 -17.72 4.86 22.21
C GLY A 870 -17.96 6.19 21.48
N HIS A 871 -18.17 7.28 22.25
CA HIS A 871 -18.24 8.68 21.80
C HIS A 871 -16.90 9.45 22.00
N GLY A 872 -15.77 8.76 22.11
CA GLY A 872 -14.48 9.30 22.56
C GLY A 872 -14.05 10.61 21.90
N LEU A 873 -14.06 10.70 20.56
CA LEU A 873 -13.67 11.94 19.87
C LEU A 873 -14.64 13.12 20.08
N SER A 874 -15.93 12.87 20.28
CA SER A 874 -16.88 13.94 20.61
C SER A 874 -16.71 14.43 22.03
N GLU A 875 -16.44 13.54 22.99
CA GLU A 875 -16.13 13.90 24.38
C GLU A 875 -14.78 14.64 24.46
N PHE A 876 -13.76 14.15 23.76
CA PHE A 876 -12.47 14.84 23.58
C PHE A 876 -12.68 16.25 23.04
N SER A 877 -13.50 16.40 21.99
CA SER A 877 -13.75 17.70 21.37
C SER A 877 -14.50 18.66 22.28
N ALA A 878 -15.39 18.15 23.13
CA ALA A 878 -16.10 18.94 24.12
C ALA A 878 -15.14 19.48 25.20
N GLU A 879 -14.15 18.69 25.58
CA GLU A 879 -13.21 19.02 26.67
C GLU A 879 -12.01 19.85 26.19
N PHE A 880 -11.39 19.48 25.06
CA PHE A 880 -10.11 20.02 24.56
C PHE A 880 -10.23 20.80 23.23
N GLY A 881 -11.40 20.80 22.60
CA GLY A 881 -11.68 21.48 21.32
C GLY A 881 -11.33 20.65 20.08
N ALA A 882 -11.17 21.31 18.93
CA ALA A 882 -11.00 20.65 17.64
C ALA A 882 -9.85 19.62 17.61
N THR A 883 -10.10 18.46 16.99
CA THR A 883 -9.15 17.33 16.88
C THR A 883 -7.99 17.58 15.93
N HIS A 884 -8.12 18.57 15.04
CA HIS A 884 -7.09 19.04 14.12
C HIS A 884 -7.16 20.57 14.00
N ARG A 885 -6.02 21.22 13.76
CA ARG A 885 -5.93 22.70 13.61
C ARG A 885 -4.57 23.15 13.05
N VAL A 886 -4.50 24.42 12.64
CA VAL A 886 -3.26 25.10 12.27
C VAL A 886 -3.00 26.25 13.24
N VAL A 887 -1.75 26.41 13.68
CA VAL A 887 -1.32 27.46 14.61
C VAL A 887 0.05 27.97 14.18
N ASP A 888 0.23 29.30 14.11
CA ASP A 888 1.54 29.89 13.86
C ASP A 888 2.18 30.35 15.19
N LEU A 889 3.39 29.87 15.48
CA LEU A 889 4.16 30.17 16.69
C LEU A 889 5.59 30.56 16.32
N GLU A 890 6.03 31.76 16.70
CA GLU A 890 7.41 32.26 16.45
C GLU A 890 7.89 32.16 14.99
N GLY A 891 6.95 32.28 14.04
CA GLY A 891 7.22 32.14 12.61
C GLY A 891 7.31 30.69 12.13
N ILE A 892 6.88 29.70 12.92
CA ILE A 892 6.72 28.31 12.50
C ILE A 892 5.22 27.99 12.46
N ARG A 893 4.76 27.39 11.36
CA ARG A 893 3.38 26.91 11.23
C ARG A 893 3.28 25.48 11.73
N LEU A 894 2.58 25.31 12.84
CA LEU A 894 2.25 24.01 13.42
C LEU A 894 0.92 23.50 12.82
N VAL A 895 0.97 22.35 12.16
CA VAL A 895 -0.20 21.67 11.58
C VAL A 895 -0.48 20.42 12.39
N LEU A 896 -1.59 20.42 13.12
CA LEU A 896 -2.01 19.34 14.01
C LEU A 896 -3.08 18.50 13.29
N LEU A 897 -2.79 17.21 13.08
CA LEU A 897 -3.63 16.28 12.32
C LEU A 897 -4.17 15.16 13.23
N ASP A 898 -5.45 14.86 13.05
CA ASP A 898 -6.15 13.74 13.69
C ASP A 898 -5.93 12.46 12.88
N THR A 899 -4.96 11.67 13.32
CA THR A 899 -4.73 10.31 12.83
C THR A 899 -5.14 9.27 13.86
N SER A 900 -5.99 9.60 14.84
CA SER A 900 -6.43 8.67 15.90
C SER A 900 -6.99 7.34 15.38
N ARG A 901 -7.50 7.30 14.15
CA ARG A 901 -8.04 6.09 13.50
C ARG A 901 -7.06 5.39 12.54
N GLY A 902 -5.77 5.69 12.64
CA GLY A 902 -4.73 5.15 11.73
C GLY A 902 -4.84 5.65 10.29
N SER A 903 -5.62 6.71 10.03
CA SER A 903 -5.81 7.33 8.72
C SER A 903 -6.18 8.81 8.86
N LEU A 904 -5.62 9.65 7.99
CA LEU A 904 -5.97 11.06 7.83
C LEU A 904 -7.41 11.21 7.34
N ARG A 905 -7.84 10.40 6.37
CA ARG A 905 -9.21 10.46 5.86
C ARG A 905 -10.24 10.04 6.90
N ALA A 906 -9.92 9.05 7.74
CA ALA A 906 -10.80 8.56 8.80
C ALA A 906 -10.98 9.58 9.96
N GLY A 907 -10.02 10.48 10.17
CA GLY A 907 -10.16 11.65 11.05
C GLY A 907 -10.96 12.81 10.45
N GLY A 908 -11.30 12.74 9.15
CA GLY A 908 -12.13 13.69 8.43
C GLY A 908 -11.37 14.39 7.30
N PHE A 909 -11.90 14.31 6.07
CA PHE A 909 -11.18 14.76 4.87
C PHE A 909 -10.88 16.28 4.83
N GLU A 910 -11.61 17.10 5.60
CA GLU A 910 -11.29 18.54 5.74
C GLU A 910 -9.86 18.78 6.24
N GLN A 911 -9.31 17.89 7.08
CA GLN A 911 -7.95 18.05 7.57
C GLN A 911 -6.90 17.83 6.48
N VAL A 912 -7.18 16.99 5.47
CA VAL A 912 -6.30 16.78 4.31
C VAL A 912 -6.25 18.06 3.48
N ARG A 913 -7.41 18.70 3.27
CA ARG A 913 -7.46 20.02 2.60
C ARG A 913 -6.78 21.10 3.44
N MET A 914 -6.96 21.06 4.76
CA MET A 914 -6.28 21.96 5.70
C MET A 914 -4.76 21.82 5.60
N LEU A 915 -4.22 20.60 5.55
CA LEU A 915 -2.78 20.36 5.37
C LEU A 915 -2.30 20.98 4.06
N ARG A 916 -2.98 20.71 2.94
CA ARG A 916 -2.61 21.30 1.63
C ARG A 916 -2.60 22.82 1.69
N SER A 917 -3.66 23.42 2.20
CA SER A 917 -3.81 24.88 2.33
C SER A 917 -2.77 25.47 3.28
N ALA A 918 -2.44 24.79 4.38
CA ALA A 918 -1.44 25.23 5.34
C ALA A 918 -0.05 25.31 4.71
N LEU A 919 0.33 24.31 3.91
CA LEU A 919 1.61 24.26 3.20
C LEU A 919 1.70 25.30 2.08
N ASP A 920 0.66 25.40 1.24
CA ASP A 920 0.61 26.41 0.17
C ASP A 920 0.66 27.83 0.76
N GLY A 921 -0.12 28.09 1.82
CA GLY A 921 -0.09 29.37 2.52
C GLY A 921 1.24 29.64 3.23
N ALA A 922 1.88 28.62 3.82
CA ALA A 922 3.19 28.77 4.46
C ALA A 922 4.28 29.08 3.44
N ARG A 923 4.18 28.57 2.22
CA ARG A 923 5.12 28.89 1.13
C ARG A 923 5.03 30.37 0.76
N GLU A 924 3.82 30.90 0.65
CA GLU A 924 3.55 32.26 0.19
C GLU A 924 3.76 33.33 1.28
N ASP A 925 3.53 32.99 2.54
CA ASP A 925 3.65 33.93 3.66
C ASP A 925 5.10 34.08 4.13
N PRO A 926 5.74 35.27 4.01
CA PRO A 926 7.10 35.50 4.49
C PRO A 926 7.23 35.51 6.02
N ALA A 927 6.14 35.68 6.77
CA ALA A 927 6.16 35.61 8.24
C ALA A 927 6.29 34.15 8.72
N VAL A 928 5.86 33.19 7.91
CA VAL A 928 6.09 31.76 8.14
C VAL A 928 7.44 31.37 7.56
N ARG A 929 8.35 30.93 8.41
CA ARG A 929 9.74 30.56 8.11
C ARG A 929 9.98 29.05 8.12
N GLY A 930 9.00 28.25 8.53
CA GLY A 930 9.07 26.78 8.54
C GLY A 930 7.73 26.15 8.94
N VAL A 931 7.61 24.83 8.78
CA VAL A 931 6.41 24.05 9.10
C VAL A 931 6.78 22.90 10.05
N LEU A 932 5.92 22.63 11.04
CA LEU A 932 5.98 21.42 11.85
C LEU A 932 4.63 20.71 11.75
N VAL A 933 4.61 19.45 11.34
CA VAL A 933 3.41 18.62 11.34
C VAL A 933 3.43 17.72 12.56
N ALA A 934 2.31 17.61 13.27
CA ALA A 934 2.14 16.61 14.31
C ALA A 934 0.92 15.74 14.04
N MET A 935 1.08 14.44 14.23
CA MET A 935 0.03 13.45 14.11
C MET A 935 0.35 12.26 15.02
N HIS A 936 -0.62 11.50 15.49
CA HIS A 936 -0.34 10.42 16.44
C HIS A 936 0.36 9.21 15.77
N HIS A 937 -0.22 8.67 14.69
CA HIS A 937 0.37 7.54 13.97
C HIS A 937 1.51 7.96 13.03
N PRO A 938 2.69 7.31 13.05
CA PRO A 938 3.79 7.53 12.12
C PRO A 938 3.47 7.15 10.67
N ILE A 939 4.20 7.75 9.73
CA ILE A 939 4.20 7.29 8.32
C ILE A 939 4.87 5.92 8.14
N ALA A 940 5.72 5.49 9.07
CA ALA A 940 6.37 4.20 9.07
C ALA A 940 6.66 3.77 10.51
N ASP A 941 6.29 2.55 10.86
CA ASP A 941 6.63 1.97 12.15
C ASP A 941 8.11 1.55 12.09
N PRO A 942 8.97 2.01 13.01
CA PRO A 942 10.35 1.54 13.07
C PRO A 942 10.45 0.05 13.46
N GLY A 943 9.39 -0.51 14.04
CA GLY A 943 9.28 -1.94 14.33
C GLY A 943 9.00 -2.76 13.06
N PRO A 944 9.56 -3.98 12.96
CA PRO A 944 9.48 -4.82 11.75
C PRO A 944 8.07 -5.27 11.35
N THR A 945 7.09 -5.07 12.23
CA THR A 945 5.70 -5.51 11.99
C THR A 945 4.83 -4.47 11.30
N GLY A 946 5.24 -3.19 11.25
CA GLY A 946 4.43 -2.17 10.58
C GLY A 946 3.08 -1.87 11.25
N ASN A 947 2.86 -2.30 12.50
CA ASN A 947 1.52 -2.31 13.11
C ASN A 947 1.07 -0.94 13.62
N SER A 948 2.02 -0.04 13.83
CA SER A 948 1.78 1.26 14.50
C SER A 948 1.75 2.43 13.51
N GLN A 949 1.81 2.18 12.21
CA GLN A 949 1.86 3.24 11.19
C GLN A 949 0.48 3.57 10.60
N LEU A 950 0.40 4.62 9.79
CA LEU A 950 -0.77 4.88 8.96
C LEU A 950 -1.13 3.64 8.13
N ALA A 951 -2.37 3.20 8.24
CA ALA A 951 -2.86 1.98 7.61
C ALA A 951 -2.90 2.09 6.09
N ASP A 952 -3.18 3.28 5.56
CA ASP A 952 -3.12 3.58 4.13
C ASP A 952 -1.73 4.09 3.75
N ARG A 953 -0.98 3.32 2.96
CA ARG A 953 0.38 3.67 2.54
C ARG A 953 0.42 4.88 1.60
N LYS A 954 -0.60 5.09 0.76
CA LYS A 954 -0.67 6.28 -0.11
C LYS A 954 -0.92 7.55 0.70
N GLU A 955 -1.59 7.47 1.85
CA GLU A 955 -1.69 8.61 2.77
C GLU A 955 -0.32 8.97 3.38
N ALA A 956 0.50 7.97 3.71
CA ALA A 956 1.87 8.17 4.19
C ALA A 956 2.79 8.78 3.13
N GLU A 957 2.70 8.31 1.89
CA GLU A 957 3.39 8.87 0.71
C GLU A 957 2.95 10.31 0.47
N LEU A 958 1.65 10.60 0.49
CA LEU A 958 1.11 11.95 0.31
C LEU A 958 1.67 12.96 1.32
N VAL A 959 1.78 12.58 2.60
CA VAL A 959 2.38 13.45 3.63
C VAL A 959 3.85 13.72 3.29
N THR A 960 4.58 12.67 2.90
CA THR A 960 5.99 12.77 2.50
C THR A 960 6.15 13.72 1.31
N ASP A 961 5.47 13.45 0.20
CA ASP A 961 5.56 14.22 -1.04
C ASP A 961 5.21 15.69 -0.85
N TRP A 962 4.19 15.99 -0.06
CA TRP A 962 3.75 17.36 0.17
C TRP A 962 4.75 18.14 1.02
N LEU A 963 5.37 17.51 2.01
CA LEU A 963 6.38 18.15 2.86
C LEU A 963 7.71 18.31 2.13
N THR A 964 8.18 17.27 1.46
CA THR A 964 9.36 17.33 0.59
C THR A 964 9.18 18.40 -0.49
N GLY A 965 8.05 18.38 -1.20
CA GLY A 965 7.73 19.38 -2.21
C GLY A 965 7.59 20.80 -1.63
N PHE A 966 7.16 20.94 -0.37
CA PHE A 966 7.16 22.22 0.33
C PHE A 966 8.59 22.73 0.57
N GLU A 967 9.49 21.91 1.11
CA GLU A 967 10.89 22.31 1.33
C GLU A 967 11.56 22.72 0.02
N GLN A 968 11.43 21.91 -1.04
CA GLN A 968 12.05 22.16 -2.33
C GLN A 968 11.55 23.46 -3.00
N ARG A 969 10.23 23.71 -2.95
CA ARG A 969 9.63 24.89 -3.61
C ARG A 969 9.74 26.18 -2.79
N SER A 970 9.87 26.07 -1.47
CA SER A 970 9.89 27.23 -0.57
C SER A 970 11.26 27.58 -0.01
N GLY A 971 12.17 26.60 0.08
CA GLY A 971 13.43 26.70 0.80
C GLY A 971 13.28 26.78 2.33
N LYS A 972 12.08 26.52 2.87
CA LYS A 972 11.77 26.58 4.31
C LYS A 972 11.75 25.16 4.89
N PRO A 973 12.25 24.94 6.13
CA PRO A 973 12.23 23.64 6.78
C PRO A 973 10.82 23.11 7.02
N ALA A 974 10.69 21.80 6.92
CA ALA A 974 9.60 21.01 7.47
C ALA A 974 10.14 20.03 8.54
N GLY A 975 9.25 19.55 9.39
CA GLY A 975 9.53 18.43 10.31
C GLY A 975 8.24 17.77 10.73
N VAL A 976 8.32 16.51 11.17
CA VAL A 976 7.15 15.72 11.57
C VAL A 976 7.36 15.11 12.95
N VAL A 977 6.31 15.15 13.77
CA VAL A 977 6.26 14.55 15.11
C VAL A 977 5.12 13.53 15.17
N THR A 978 5.47 12.29 15.48
CA THR A 978 4.56 11.16 15.67
C THR A 978 4.80 10.42 16.98
N ALA A 979 3.97 9.42 17.28
CA ALA A 979 3.91 8.69 18.54
C ALA A 979 3.45 7.23 18.28
N HIS A 980 2.64 6.64 19.18
CA HIS A 980 1.93 5.36 19.01
C HIS A 980 2.79 4.08 19.05
N ALA A 981 3.90 4.03 18.31
CA ALA A 981 4.77 2.85 18.22
C ALA A 981 5.47 2.50 19.55
N GLY A 982 5.49 3.43 20.51
CA GLY A 982 6.03 3.21 21.85
C GLY A 982 7.54 3.02 21.92
N VAL A 983 8.24 3.63 20.96
CA VAL A 983 9.70 3.63 20.81
C VAL A 983 10.15 5.04 20.43
N PHE A 984 11.30 5.46 20.95
CA PHE A 984 11.97 6.66 20.47
C PHE A 984 12.75 6.33 19.21
N ASP A 985 12.35 6.91 18.08
CA ASP A 985 13.04 6.75 16.81
C ASP A 985 13.05 8.05 16.01
N LEU A 986 14.06 8.21 15.15
CA LEU A 986 14.15 9.36 14.25
C LEU A 986 14.68 8.89 12.89
N SER A 987 13.88 9.14 11.87
CA SER A 987 14.25 8.93 10.47
C SER A 987 14.21 10.24 9.69
N ARG A 988 14.81 10.26 8.51
CA ARG A 988 14.72 11.37 7.56
C ARG A 988 14.40 10.83 6.18
N VAL A 989 13.36 11.40 5.58
CA VAL A 989 12.86 10.98 4.26
C VAL A 989 12.83 12.22 3.38
N ASP A 990 13.62 12.19 2.30
CA ASP A 990 13.70 13.27 1.31
C ASP A 990 13.80 14.68 1.93
N GLY A 991 14.73 14.86 2.88
CA GLY A 991 15.02 16.14 3.54
C GLY A 991 14.30 16.34 4.87
N VAL A 992 13.13 15.72 5.05
CA VAL A 992 12.24 15.98 6.19
C VAL A 992 12.52 15.00 7.34
N PRO A 993 12.81 15.47 8.57
CA PRO A 993 12.97 14.62 9.74
C PRO A 993 11.61 14.19 10.33
N TYR A 994 11.49 12.91 10.68
CA TYR A 994 10.31 12.26 11.26
C TYR A 994 10.64 11.66 12.62
N LEU A 995 10.20 12.35 13.69
CA LEU A 995 10.35 11.85 15.06
C LEU A 995 9.20 10.94 15.43
N VAL A 996 9.49 9.71 15.84
CA VAL A 996 8.57 8.89 16.62
C VAL A 996 8.90 9.08 18.10
N ASN A 997 8.03 9.78 18.83
CA ASN A 997 8.20 9.99 20.26
C ASN A 997 7.76 8.74 21.03
N GLY A 998 8.62 8.24 21.92
CA GLY A 998 8.32 7.07 22.75
C GLY A 998 7.37 7.37 23.91
N ASN A 999 7.22 6.40 24.79
CA ASN A 999 6.19 6.43 25.84
C ASN A 999 6.55 7.35 27.00
N ALA A 1000 5.62 8.22 27.42
CA ALA A 1000 5.79 8.99 28.65
C ALA A 1000 5.42 8.17 29.90
N GLY A 1001 4.36 7.35 29.84
CA GLY A 1001 3.86 6.61 31.00
C GLY A 1001 3.97 5.09 30.87
N LYS A 1002 3.37 4.53 29.80
CA LYS A 1002 3.28 3.08 29.64
C LYS A 1002 4.65 2.43 29.36
N ALA A 1003 4.74 1.12 29.56
CA ALA A 1003 5.96 0.37 29.29
C ALA A 1003 6.38 0.50 27.80
N PRO A 1004 7.67 0.70 27.48
CA PRO A 1004 8.15 0.80 26.10
C PRO A 1004 7.93 -0.47 25.27
N ALA A 1005 7.78 -0.30 23.96
CA ALA A 1005 7.49 -1.40 23.02
C ALA A 1005 8.73 -2.00 22.33
N ALA A 1006 9.92 -1.42 22.52
CA ALA A 1006 11.19 -1.90 21.97
C ALA A 1006 12.18 -2.29 23.08
N ALA A 1007 13.36 -2.83 22.74
CA ALA A 1007 14.45 -3.07 23.67
C ALA A 1007 15.15 -1.75 24.10
N PRO A 1008 15.85 -1.68 25.25
CA PRO A 1008 16.42 -0.43 25.75
C PRO A 1008 17.41 0.27 24.80
N GLY A 1009 18.21 -0.51 24.07
CA GLY A 1009 19.17 0.00 23.10
C GLY A 1009 18.54 0.50 21.79
N ASP A 1010 17.31 0.06 21.51
CA ASP A 1010 16.57 0.34 20.28
C ASP A 1010 15.46 1.35 20.53
N GLY A 1011 15.71 2.35 21.40
CA GLY A 1011 14.74 3.41 21.72
C GLY A 1011 13.62 3.01 22.70
N GLY A 1012 13.64 1.80 23.25
CA GLY A 1012 12.66 1.34 24.22
C GLY A 1012 12.94 1.86 25.63
N PHE A 1013 12.61 3.11 25.93
CA PHE A 1013 12.65 3.68 27.28
C PHE A 1013 11.47 4.63 27.48
N THR A 1014 11.19 5.02 28.73
CA THR A 1014 10.18 6.04 29.02
C THR A 1014 10.80 7.44 29.03
N GLY A 1015 10.08 8.45 28.55
CA GLY A 1015 10.60 9.81 28.48
C GLY A 1015 9.67 10.76 27.73
N TRP A 1016 10.25 11.85 27.25
CA TRP A 1016 9.60 12.84 26.40
C TRP A 1016 10.63 13.45 25.44
N SER A 1017 10.23 14.23 24.44
CA SER A 1017 11.20 14.89 23.53
C SER A 1017 11.11 16.40 23.57
N LEU A 1018 12.25 17.08 23.37
CA LEU A 1018 12.32 18.51 23.14
C LEU A 1018 12.80 18.77 21.72
N LEU A 1019 11.95 19.36 20.89
CA LEU A 1019 12.32 19.82 19.56
C LEU A 1019 12.64 21.30 19.59
N ARG A 1020 13.57 21.69 18.73
CA ARG A 1020 13.90 23.07 18.41
C ARG A 1020 13.85 23.25 16.91
N VAL A 1021 13.04 24.19 16.46
CA VAL A 1021 12.92 24.58 15.05
C VAL A 1021 13.44 26.00 14.88
N ASP A 1022 14.60 26.13 14.26
CA ASP A 1022 15.24 27.40 13.94
C ASP A 1022 15.66 27.46 12.45
N PRO A 1023 14.82 28.07 11.60
CA PRO A 1023 15.11 28.22 10.17
C PRO A 1023 16.40 29.00 9.85
N GLY A 1024 16.94 29.76 10.81
CA GLY A 1024 18.20 30.49 10.63
C GLY A 1024 19.45 29.66 10.98
N ALA A 1025 19.28 28.49 11.58
CA ALA A 1025 20.39 27.61 11.95
C ALA A 1025 20.81 26.72 10.78
N ARG A 1026 22.07 26.25 10.80
CA ARG A 1026 22.58 25.27 9.83
C ARG A 1026 21.81 23.95 9.90
N GLN A 1027 21.56 23.46 11.10
CA GLN A 1027 20.62 22.37 11.35
C GLN A 1027 19.31 22.99 11.85
N GLN A 1028 18.32 23.02 10.97
CA GLN A 1028 17.10 23.79 11.17
C GLN A 1028 16.16 23.11 12.17
N VAL A 1029 16.19 21.78 12.25
CA VAL A 1029 15.48 20.98 13.26
C VAL A 1029 16.52 20.28 14.14
N ARG A 1030 16.35 20.38 15.45
CA ARG A 1030 17.18 19.71 16.46
C ARG A 1030 16.26 19.07 17.49
N ILE A 1031 16.56 17.83 17.89
CA ILE A 1031 15.69 17.01 18.73
C ILE A 1031 16.50 16.44 19.88
N GLU A 1032 16.00 16.56 21.10
CA GLU A 1032 16.54 15.87 22.27
C GLU A 1032 15.51 14.87 22.79
N THR A 1033 15.86 13.59 22.89
CA THR A 1033 15.06 12.62 23.64
C THR A 1033 15.47 12.68 25.11
N ARG A 1034 14.51 12.98 25.97
CA ARG A 1034 14.69 13.16 27.40
C ARG A 1034 14.18 11.91 28.10
N ALA A 1035 15.08 10.93 28.26
CA ALA A 1035 14.79 9.73 29.05
C ALA A 1035 14.50 10.10 30.51
N HIS A 1036 13.50 9.48 31.14
CA HIS A 1036 13.33 9.59 32.59
C HIS A 1036 14.54 8.97 33.30
N VAL A 1037 15.09 9.68 34.27
CA VAL A 1037 16.26 9.22 35.02
C VAL A 1037 15.86 8.93 36.46
N ASP A 1038 15.79 7.66 36.85
CA ASP A 1038 15.69 7.29 38.27
C ASP A 1038 17.10 7.26 38.90
N GLU A 1039 18.06 6.73 38.16
CA GLU A 1039 19.48 6.77 38.49
C GLU A 1039 20.32 6.86 37.20
N LEU A 1040 21.35 7.72 37.21
CA LEU A 1040 22.37 7.77 36.17
C LEU A 1040 23.64 7.08 36.68
N VAL A 1041 24.12 6.09 35.93
CA VAL A 1041 25.34 5.32 36.21
C VAL A 1041 26.38 5.65 35.15
N LEU A 1042 27.62 5.90 35.58
CA LEU A 1042 28.77 6.19 34.71
C LEU A 1042 29.94 5.30 35.12
N ASP A 1043 30.33 4.39 34.23
CA ASP A 1043 31.38 3.41 34.44
C ASP A 1043 32.58 3.72 33.55
N GLY A 1044 33.79 3.56 34.10
CA GLY A 1044 35.04 3.79 33.37
C GLY A 1044 36.28 3.51 34.23
N PRO A 1045 37.48 3.64 33.65
CA PRO A 1045 38.72 3.33 34.36
C PRO A 1045 39.00 4.35 35.48
N SER A 1046 39.61 3.91 36.58
CA SER A 1046 40.14 4.83 37.60
C SER A 1046 41.49 5.44 37.20
N GLY A 1047 42.20 4.83 36.24
CA GLY A 1047 43.45 5.36 35.70
C GLY A 1047 43.87 4.71 34.37
N LEU A 1048 44.73 5.40 33.61
CA LEU A 1048 45.24 4.98 32.30
C LEU A 1048 46.73 5.35 32.14
N ALA A 1049 47.49 4.55 31.41
CA ALA A 1049 48.83 4.94 30.96
C ALA A 1049 48.76 5.92 29.77
N PRO A 1050 49.78 6.76 29.53
CA PRO A 1050 49.83 7.59 28.33
C PRO A 1050 49.71 6.77 27.04
N ARG A 1051 48.86 7.21 26.11
CA ARG A 1051 48.49 6.55 24.84
C ARG A 1051 47.62 5.30 24.98
N GLU A 1052 47.18 4.96 26.19
CA GLU A 1052 46.18 3.91 26.40
C GLU A 1052 44.77 4.46 26.16
N SER A 1053 43.88 3.61 25.69
CA SER A 1053 42.45 3.93 25.52
C SER A 1053 41.61 2.91 26.29
N ALA A 1054 40.54 3.38 26.94
CA ALA A 1054 39.56 2.51 27.60
C ALA A 1054 38.14 3.00 27.35
N ARG A 1055 37.20 2.05 27.42
CA ARG A 1055 35.79 2.33 27.21
C ARG A 1055 35.18 2.97 28.47
N VAL A 1056 34.39 4.02 28.26
CA VAL A 1056 33.53 4.65 29.25
C VAL A 1056 32.09 4.43 28.80
N THR A 1057 31.24 3.98 29.71
CA THR A 1057 29.83 3.70 29.42
C THR A 1057 28.94 4.43 30.42
N ALA A 1058 27.81 4.95 29.96
CA ALA A 1058 26.77 5.48 30.84
C ALA A 1058 25.46 4.74 30.60
N SER A 1059 24.67 4.57 31.66
CA SER A 1059 23.32 3.99 31.59
C SER A 1059 22.37 4.71 32.53
N VAL A 1060 21.10 4.75 32.14
CA VAL A 1060 19.99 5.27 32.95
C VAL A 1060 19.17 4.09 33.46
N ARG A 1061 18.86 4.08 34.76
CA ARG A 1061 17.91 3.12 35.34
C ARG A 1061 16.49 3.68 35.28
N GLN A 1062 15.56 2.81 34.87
CA GLN A 1062 14.12 3.03 34.90
C GLN A 1062 13.45 1.79 35.52
N GLY A 1063 13.22 1.83 36.83
CA GLY A 1063 12.89 0.62 37.59
C GLY A 1063 13.97 -0.48 37.45
N GLU A 1064 13.58 -1.65 36.95
CA GLU A 1064 14.51 -2.77 36.69
C GLU A 1064 15.26 -2.65 35.35
N ARG A 1065 14.84 -1.73 34.48
CA ARG A 1065 15.40 -1.55 33.13
C ARG A 1065 16.68 -0.71 33.18
N SER A 1066 17.71 -1.17 32.47
CA SER A 1066 18.93 -0.39 32.22
C SER A 1066 18.95 0.07 30.76
N VAL A 1067 18.93 1.39 30.57
CA VAL A 1067 18.89 2.04 29.26
C VAL A 1067 20.29 2.59 28.95
N PRO A 1068 20.97 2.13 27.89
CA PRO A 1068 22.28 2.67 27.54
C PRO A 1068 22.16 4.14 27.12
N VAL A 1069 23.11 4.97 27.56
CA VAL A 1069 23.21 6.38 27.13
C VAL A 1069 23.96 6.42 25.79
N THR A 1070 23.26 5.98 24.77
CA THR A 1070 23.66 5.99 23.35
C THR A 1070 22.44 6.38 22.52
N TYR A 1071 22.60 6.59 21.21
CA TYR A 1071 21.46 6.77 20.31
C TYR A 1071 20.36 5.73 20.61
N PRO A 1072 19.08 6.13 20.77
CA PRO A 1072 18.54 7.47 20.55
C PRO A 1072 18.48 8.35 21.81
N VAL A 1073 19.07 7.99 22.97
CA VAL A 1073 19.10 8.83 24.19
C VAL A 1073 19.99 10.06 24.00
N SER A 1074 19.45 11.24 24.30
CA SER A 1074 20.24 12.48 24.33
C SER A 1074 21.03 12.64 25.63
N ALA A 1075 22.29 13.02 25.51
CA ALA A 1075 23.17 13.33 26.63
C ALA A 1075 24.04 14.56 26.33
N ASP A 1076 24.62 15.16 27.36
CA ASP A 1076 25.60 16.23 27.26
C ASP A 1076 26.90 15.79 27.93
N TRP A 1077 27.92 15.46 27.12
CA TRP A 1077 29.24 15.06 27.56
C TRP A 1077 30.17 16.27 27.62
N VAL A 1078 30.65 16.57 28.82
CA VAL A 1078 31.52 17.72 29.06
C VAL A 1078 32.84 17.27 29.66
N GLY A 1079 33.93 17.59 28.97
CA GLY A 1079 35.28 17.46 29.50
C GLY A 1079 35.61 18.62 30.43
N GLU A 1080 35.90 18.34 31.69
CA GLU A 1080 36.31 19.39 32.64
C GLU A 1080 37.83 19.57 32.64
N GLY A 1081 38.29 20.81 32.60
CA GLY A 1081 39.70 21.15 32.70
C GLY A 1081 40.49 20.83 31.44
N ARG A 1082 41.29 19.77 31.44
CA ARG A 1082 42.18 19.36 30.33
C ARG A 1082 41.68 18.09 29.62
N THR A 1083 40.38 17.85 29.65
CA THR A 1083 39.75 16.73 28.94
C THR A 1083 39.03 17.26 27.73
N HIS A 1084 39.45 16.81 26.55
CA HIS A 1084 38.80 17.10 25.29
C HIS A 1084 37.63 16.13 25.07
N VAL A 1085 36.48 16.62 24.62
CA VAL A 1085 35.38 15.80 24.11
C VAL A 1085 35.32 16.05 22.60
N VAL A 1086 35.30 14.97 21.82
CA VAL A 1086 35.24 15.06 20.37
C VAL A 1086 33.84 15.53 19.97
N GLU A 1087 33.76 16.71 19.36
CA GLU A 1087 32.52 17.17 18.75
C GLU A 1087 32.26 16.37 17.46
N PRO A 1088 31.03 15.87 17.23
CA PRO A 1088 30.67 15.20 15.99
C PRO A 1088 30.81 16.17 14.81
N SER A 1089 31.58 15.80 13.78
CA SER A 1089 31.74 16.59 12.56
C SER A 1089 31.88 15.67 11.34
N PRO A 1090 31.13 15.92 10.26
CA PRO A 1090 31.31 15.23 8.97
C PRO A 1090 32.69 15.46 8.34
N TRP A 1091 33.43 16.48 8.79
CA TRP A 1091 34.70 16.94 8.21
C TRP A 1091 35.92 16.60 9.09
N GLY A 1092 35.75 15.70 10.05
CA GLY A 1092 36.71 15.41 11.11
C GLY A 1092 36.37 16.20 12.38
N GLY A 1093 36.24 15.49 13.50
CA GLY A 1093 35.90 16.05 14.80
C GLY A 1093 36.93 17.06 15.32
N THR A 1094 36.58 17.77 16.38
CA THR A 1094 37.53 18.66 17.07
C THR A 1094 38.79 17.90 17.47
N SER A 1095 39.95 18.53 17.31
CA SER A 1095 41.22 17.94 17.70
C SER A 1095 41.61 18.39 19.11
N PRO A 1096 42.14 17.49 19.96
CA PRO A 1096 42.60 17.87 21.28
C PRO A 1096 43.72 18.90 21.21
N SER A 1097 43.66 19.87 22.11
CA SER A 1097 44.71 20.87 22.33
C SER A 1097 46.00 20.21 22.82
N HIS A 1098 47.13 20.87 22.58
CA HIS A 1098 48.42 20.48 23.18
C HIS A 1098 48.43 20.51 24.72
N ARG A 1099 47.37 21.00 25.37
CA ARG A 1099 47.25 21.03 26.83
C ARG A 1099 46.37 19.91 27.38
N ASP A 1100 45.65 19.20 26.51
CA ASP A 1100 44.72 18.17 26.94
C ASP A 1100 45.47 16.92 27.38
N VAL A 1101 44.97 16.33 28.48
CA VAL A 1101 45.50 15.11 29.08
C VAL A 1101 44.76 13.88 28.57
N ALA A 1102 43.51 14.04 28.12
CA ALA A 1102 42.71 12.97 27.51
C ALA A 1102 41.77 13.52 26.43
N SER A 1103 41.35 12.64 25.53
CA SER A 1103 40.27 12.89 24.57
C SER A 1103 39.21 11.80 24.69
N PHE A 1104 37.95 12.17 24.85
CA PHE A 1104 36.80 11.27 24.87
C PHE A 1104 35.98 11.41 23.59
N ASP A 1105 35.60 10.29 22.97
CA ASP A 1105 34.70 10.26 21.84
C ASP A 1105 33.34 9.66 22.28
N PRO A 1106 32.28 10.48 22.39
CA PRO A 1106 30.94 10.01 22.75
C PRO A 1106 30.34 9.00 21.76
N ALA A 1107 30.71 9.05 20.48
CA ALA A 1107 30.15 8.16 19.47
C ALA A 1107 30.65 6.72 19.63
N THR A 1108 31.89 6.54 20.10
CA THR A 1108 32.52 5.23 20.34
C THR A 1108 32.59 4.84 21.81
N GLY A 1109 32.36 5.79 22.72
CA GLY A 1109 32.55 5.62 24.16
C GLY A 1109 34.02 5.49 24.56
N MET A 1110 34.97 5.91 23.71
CA MET A 1110 36.39 5.69 23.96
C MET A 1110 37.08 6.91 24.56
N LEU A 1111 37.69 6.73 25.74
CA LEU A 1111 38.57 7.70 26.38
C LEU A 1111 40.03 7.34 26.10
N THR A 1112 40.74 8.22 25.41
CA THR A 1112 42.16 8.06 25.06
C THR A 1112 43.03 8.98 25.91
N ALA A 1113 43.97 8.40 26.64
CA ALA A 1113 44.96 9.12 27.42
C ALA A 1113 46.02 9.73 26.51
N LEU A 1114 46.22 11.04 26.59
CA LEU A 1114 47.20 11.77 25.78
C LEU A 1114 48.48 12.04 26.57
N ARG A 1115 48.35 12.46 27.84
CA ARG A 1115 49.46 12.96 28.67
C ARG A 1115 49.19 12.77 30.15
N GLN A 1116 50.25 12.72 30.95
CA GLN A 1116 50.16 12.66 32.40
C GLN A 1116 49.30 13.79 32.98
N GLY A 1117 48.37 13.45 33.88
CA GLY A 1117 47.47 14.41 34.49
C GLY A 1117 46.19 13.78 35.04
N THR A 1118 45.16 14.59 35.23
CA THR A 1118 43.84 14.13 35.67
C THR A 1118 42.81 14.51 34.63
N ALA A 1119 42.17 13.50 34.03
CA ALA A 1119 41.04 13.68 33.14
C ALA A 1119 39.75 13.66 33.94
N ARG A 1120 38.81 14.54 33.59
CA ARG A 1120 37.48 14.64 34.21
C ARG A 1120 36.44 14.71 33.12
N LEU A 1121 35.51 13.76 33.15
CA LEU A 1121 34.47 13.62 32.15
C LEU A 1121 33.11 13.59 32.85
N ARG A 1122 32.26 14.56 32.53
CA ARG A 1122 30.88 14.63 33.03
C ARG A 1122 29.94 14.19 31.93
N VAL A 1123 28.90 13.43 32.28
CA VAL A 1123 27.73 13.19 31.44
C VAL A 1123 26.50 13.74 32.13
N THR A 1124 25.63 14.40 31.39
CA THR A 1124 24.31 14.85 31.85
C THR A 1124 23.22 14.24 30.99
N VAL A 1125 22.22 13.63 31.60
CA VAL A 1125 21.03 13.08 30.91
C VAL A 1125 19.79 13.63 31.60
N SER A 1126 18.92 14.30 30.84
CA SER A 1126 17.68 14.91 31.36
C SER A 1126 17.86 15.79 32.62
N GLY A 1127 19.02 16.44 32.76
CA GLY A 1127 19.34 17.32 33.90
C GLY A 1127 20.08 16.63 35.06
N GLU A 1128 20.18 15.30 35.07
CA GLU A 1128 20.96 14.54 36.05
C GLU A 1128 22.40 14.35 35.56
N SER A 1129 23.40 14.61 36.42
CA SER A 1129 24.81 14.52 36.04
C SER A 1129 25.61 13.49 36.85
N ARG A 1130 26.63 12.91 36.21
CA ARG A 1130 27.69 12.10 36.86
C ARG A 1130 29.07 12.51 36.35
N LEU A 1131 30.08 12.40 37.22
CA LEU A 1131 31.45 12.77 36.93
C LEU A 1131 32.38 11.57 37.10
N LEU A 1132 33.13 11.24 36.05
CA LEU A 1132 34.23 10.28 36.08
C LEU A 1132 35.56 11.04 36.19
N THR A 1133 36.41 10.63 37.12
CA THR A 1133 37.78 11.16 37.26
C THR A 1133 38.79 10.06 37.00
N VAL A 1134 39.67 10.26 36.02
CA VAL A 1134 40.67 9.27 35.58
C VAL A 1134 42.08 9.85 35.78
N ARG A 1135 42.96 9.12 36.47
CA ARG A 1135 44.37 9.49 36.60
C ARG A 1135 45.18 8.97 35.43
N ILE A 1136 45.89 9.86 34.73
CA ILE A 1136 46.78 9.48 33.63
C ILE A 1136 48.22 9.50 34.13
N GLY A 1137 48.85 8.33 34.03
CA GLY A 1137 50.17 8.00 34.57
C GLY A 1137 51.32 8.86 34.08
#